data_AF-A0A7C2EZ14-F1
#
_entry.id   AF-A0A7C2EZ14-F1
#
_cell.length_a   1.000
_cell.length_b   1.000
_cell.length_c   1.000
_cell.angle_alpha   90.00
_cell.angle_beta   90.00
_cell.angle_gamma   90.00
#
_symmetry.space_group_name_H-M   'P 1'
#
loop_
_entity.id
_entity.type
_entity.pdbx_description
1 polymer ?
#
loop_
_entity_poly.entity_id
_entity_poly.type
_entity_poly.pdbx_seq_one_letter_code
_entity_poly.pdbx_strand_id
1 'polypeptide(L)'
;MDQTVLQMANILGKTLVDNASTNKLLFEHAQLFYDELKNYKGAEKQLKLLIEKNSENQGDVYLLLGKTYLKLAGMDENRGDVSIRFRNEANENFKLAVANIKTCTKPDEASWLRIISGLNEDSTNIVKEKTLIEALINKYPQSELTEEWYKSLAYSLSFEERYFESGVSYFKKLIDEFKLSDNYPSYLYSYAQLIQDKDRSGSQKIYKQIASEYVNSEVAALALAAVAEHYQNNGMFEEAYQLYKKLINTYYYAEVAHENQNKLALMAVKAGHYDEVIKLGQSLLYPVISSDIIISRELLGKNFSDNIYLIAKAYEGKNNLKIALDYLQQYLNIEQTGKYADNARFDIGQIFYNQNQKNLALENFRLITNVNPELYKQSRFYIAEIYFDSGNFEQSAAIYKEARSLINDTDQQMMIKLDTQLIISLIRLGNLKESNTLINRFGKSYSDQKNILAQFEIEQGDYYRLKKDYNAARKKYYQVKKNYKSSDYVDDADYNIALIHLTLNENEKAFEILSNFYKNYSKSDKLPAALNSLGTLYYRSEKYDVAISMFKNALTSCKNIELERSILSNLIQTYTLTSFWDAAQGTARQYVEKFPDAPDNLDKKIVIAQAYINLNQFDNAIEYLRKIKYEADSEREPEIQYYI
;
A
#
# COMPACT_ATOMS: atom_id res chain seq x y z
N MET A 1 -28.80 -7.31 56.49
CA MET A 1 -28.66 -6.83 57.87
C MET A 1 -29.21 -7.86 58.86
N ASP A 2 -30.39 -8.41 58.64
CA ASP A 2 -30.99 -9.42 59.54
C ASP A 2 -30.18 -10.72 59.72
N GLN A 3 -29.53 -11.22 58.67
CA GLN A 3 -28.72 -12.46 58.76
C GLN A 3 -27.44 -12.29 59.60
N THR A 4 -26.70 -11.20 59.39
CA THR A 4 -25.47 -10.87 60.14
C THR A 4 -25.75 -10.65 61.63
N VAL A 5 -26.86 -9.98 61.96
CA VAL A 5 -27.30 -9.78 63.35
C VAL A 5 -27.70 -11.10 64.00
N LEU A 6 -28.39 -12.00 63.26
CA LEU A 6 -28.73 -13.34 63.73
C LEU A 6 -27.48 -14.20 63.96
N GLN A 7 -26.47 -14.10 63.10
CA GLN A 7 -25.18 -14.79 63.28
C GLN A 7 -24.41 -14.27 64.49
N MET A 8 -24.34 -12.95 64.71
CA MET A 8 -23.74 -12.38 65.92
C MET A 8 -24.47 -12.85 67.18
N ALA A 9 -25.81 -12.82 67.17
CA ALA A 9 -26.63 -13.29 68.28
C ALA A 9 -26.42 -14.79 68.56
N ASN A 10 -26.25 -15.61 67.52
CA ASN A 10 -25.94 -17.04 67.65
C ASN A 10 -24.52 -17.30 68.19
N ILE A 11 -23.52 -16.52 67.78
CA ILE A 11 -22.15 -16.61 68.32
C ILE A 11 -22.15 -16.24 69.81
N LEU A 12 -22.85 -15.15 70.18
CA LEU A 12 -23.03 -14.74 71.57
C LEU A 12 -23.85 -15.76 72.39
N GLY A 13 -24.90 -16.34 71.81
CA GLY A 13 -25.70 -17.40 72.45
C GLY A 13 -24.87 -18.66 72.73
N LYS A 14 -24.02 -19.08 71.79
CA LYS A 14 -23.09 -20.22 71.97
C LYS A 14 -22.04 -19.96 73.05
N THR A 15 -21.57 -18.72 73.23
CA THR A 15 -20.65 -18.39 74.34
C THR A 15 -21.30 -18.52 75.73
N LEU A 16 -22.64 -18.44 75.81
CA LEU A 16 -23.38 -18.44 77.08
C LEU A 16 -23.95 -19.82 77.47
N VAL A 17 -24.13 -20.74 76.51
CA VAL A 17 -24.89 -22.00 76.70
C VAL A 17 -24.02 -23.26 76.59
N ASP A 18 -22.92 -23.24 75.84
CA ASP A 18 -22.14 -24.44 75.53
C ASP A 18 -20.66 -24.25 75.86
N ASN A 19 -20.00 -25.30 76.36
CA ASN A 19 -18.54 -25.33 76.63
C ASN A 19 -17.72 -25.37 75.32
N ALA A 20 -18.16 -24.67 74.27
CA ALA A 20 -17.38 -24.45 73.07
C ALA A 20 -16.13 -23.63 73.44
N SER A 21 -14.96 -24.02 72.93
CA SER A 21 -13.71 -23.32 73.28
C SER A 21 -13.84 -21.84 72.92
N THR A 22 -13.64 -20.95 73.90
CA THR A 22 -13.78 -19.49 73.74
C THR A 22 -12.96 -18.96 72.56
N ASN A 23 -11.87 -19.65 72.21
CA ASN A 23 -11.01 -19.33 71.07
C ASN A 23 -11.68 -19.62 69.71
N LYS A 24 -12.49 -20.67 69.58
CA LYS A 24 -13.21 -20.99 68.34
C LYS A 24 -14.27 -19.91 68.01
N LEU A 25 -15.04 -19.50 69.01
CA LEU A 25 -16.06 -18.46 68.83
C LEU A 25 -15.46 -17.07 68.54
N LEU A 26 -14.31 -16.76 69.15
CA LEU A 26 -13.57 -15.53 68.84
C LEU A 26 -13.01 -15.55 67.41
N PHE A 27 -12.61 -16.71 66.88
CA PHE A 27 -12.18 -16.84 65.49
C PHE A 27 -13.35 -16.68 64.50
N GLU A 28 -14.49 -17.31 64.77
CA GLU A 28 -15.72 -17.14 63.97
C GLU A 28 -16.17 -15.66 63.95
N HIS A 29 -16.04 -14.98 65.09
CA HIS A 29 -16.35 -13.54 65.18
C HIS A 29 -15.34 -12.67 64.40
N ALA A 30 -14.06 -13.03 64.39
CA ALA A 30 -13.05 -12.35 63.56
C ALA A 30 -13.30 -12.56 62.05
N GLN A 31 -13.72 -13.76 61.64
CA GLN A 31 -14.15 -14.04 60.26
C GLN A 31 -15.33 -13.16 59.86
N LEU A 32 -16.34 -13.04 60.72
CA LEU A 32 -17.49 -12.17 60.47
C LEU A 32 -17.09 -10.70 60.28
N PHE A 33 -16.13 -10.22 61.08
CA PHE A 33 -15.59 -8.87 60.96
C PHE A 33 -14.88 -8.65 59.62
N TYR A 34 -14.17 -9.67 59.12
CA TYR A 34 -13.45 -9.61 57.86
C TYR A 34 -14.40 -9.73 56.64
N ASP A 35 -15.25 -10.75 56.61
CA ASP A 35 -16.06 -11.10 55.43
C ASP A 35 -17.32 -10.23 55.31
N GLU A 36 -18.11 -10.09 56.38
CA GLU A 36 -19.43 -9.45 56.31
C GLU A 36 -19.38 -7.96 56.67
N LEU A 37 -18.67 -7.60 57.74
CA LEU A 37 -18.64 -6.21 58.23
C LEU A 37 -17.58 -5.34 57.54
N LYS A 38 -16.63 -5.94 56.84
CA LYS A 38 -15.45 -5.27 56.26
C LYS A 38 -14.69 -4.41 57.29
N ASN A 39 -14.78 -4.77 58.57
CA ASN A 39 -14.12 -4.09 59.68
C ASN A 39 -12.76 -4.75 59.96
N TYR A 40 -11.81 -4.49 59.07
CA TYR A 40 -10.50 -5.15 59.09
C TYR A 40 -9.66 -4.82 60.33
N LYS A 41 -9.76 -3.60 60.89
CA LYS A 41 -9.10 -3.24 62.15
C LYS A 41 -9.67 -4.01 63.35
N GLY A 42 -10.99 -4.23 63.36
CA GLY A 42 -11.66 -5.03 64.37
C GLY A 42 -11.31 -6.53 64.25
N ALA A 43 -11.18 -7.05 63.02
CA ALA A 43 -10.68 -8.40 62.77
C ALA A 43 -9.21 -8.55 63.25
N GLU A 44 -8.33 -7.60 62.90
CA GLU A 44 -6.92 -7.59 63.31
C GLU A 44 -6.75 -7.71 64.83
N LYS A 45 -7.48 -6.90 65.60
CA LYS A 45 -7.41 -6.91 67.07
C LYS A 45 -7.77 -8.28 67.66
N GLN A 46 -8.80 -8.92 67.12
CA GLN A 46 -9.29 -10.20 67.60
C GLN A 46 -8.34 -11.34 67.22
N LEU A 47 -7.77 -11.30 66.02
CA LEU A 47 -6.81 -12.29 65.53
C LEU A 47 -5.49 -12.22 66.29
N LYS A 48 -5.01 -11.03 66.64
CA LYS A 48 -3.84 -10.86 67.53
C LYS A 48 -4.06 -11.49 68.91
N LEU A 49 -5.25 -11.29 69.49
CA LEU A 49 -5.61 -11.90 70.76
C LEU A 49 -5.66 -13.43 70.69
N LEU A 50 -6.09 -14.00 69.56
CA LEU A 50 -6.09 -15.45 69.34
C LEU A 50 -4.67 -16.03 69.23
N ILE A 51 -3.73 -15.28 68.65
CA ILE A 51 -2.31 -15.64 68.61
C ILE A 51 -1.74 -15.68 70.03
N GLU A 52 -1.98 -14.64 70.83
CA GLU A 52 -1.51 -14.58 72.24
C GLU A 52 -2.06 -15.72 73.11
N LYS A 53 -3.31 -16.15 72.84
CA LYS A 53 -3.99 -17.23 73.56
C LYS A 53 -3.61 -18.64 73.11
N ASN A 54 -2.69 -18.79 72.14
CA ASN A 54 -2.30 -20.08 71.55
C ASN A 54 -3.51 -20.95 71.15
N SER A 55 -4.41 -20.40 70.32
CA SER A 55 -5.57 -21.15 69.84
C SER A 55 -5.19 -22.41 69.06
N GLU A 56 -6.05 -23.42 69.04
CA GLU A 56 -5.77 -24.70 68.36
C GLU A 56 -5.65 -24.57 66.82
N ASN A 57 -6.20 -23.48 66.25
CA ASN A 57 -6.25 -23.19 64.82
C ASN A 57 -5.27 -22.08 64.40
N GLN A 58 -4.06 -22.02 64.99
CA GLN A 58 -3.11 -20.92 64.74
C GLN A 58 -2.83 -20.68 63.25
N GLY A 59 -2.76 -21.74 62.43
CA GLY A 59 -2.57 -21.64 61.00
C GLY A 59 -3.66 -20.80 60.30
N ASP A 60 -4.93 -21.03 60.63
CA ASP A 60 -6.05 -20.26 60.10
C ASP A 60 -6.05 -18.81 60.59
N VAL A 61 -5.65 -18.59 61.85
CA VAL A 61 -5.54 -17.25 62.46
C VAL A 61 -4.48 -16.42 61.71
N TYR A 62 -3.30 -16.98 61.48
CA TYR A 62 -2.25 -16.31 60.71
C TYR A 62 -2.65 -16.06 59.25
N LEU A 63 -3.33 -17.02 58.61
CA LEU A 63 -3.84 -16.87 57.24
C LEU A 63 -4.82 -15.70 57.13
N LEU A 64 -5.81 -15.64 58.02
CA LEU A 64 -6.82 -14.58 58.02
C LEU A 64 -6.22 -13.22 58.42
N LEU A 65 -5.25 -13.20 59.33
CA LEU A 65 -4.55 -11.96 59.71
C LEU A 65 -3.71 -11.42 58.54
N GLY A 66 -3.03 -12.29 57.80
CA GLY A 66 -2.30 -11.91 56.58
C GLY A 66 -3.22 -11.30 55.52
N LYS A 67 -4.38 -11.92 55.26
CA LYS A 67 -5.42 -11.37 54.37
C LYS A 67 -5.96 -10.02 54.86
N THR A 68 -6.16 -9.89 56.18
CA THR A 68 -6.61 -8.64 56.81
C THR A 68 -5.62 -7.51 56.55
N TYR A 69 -4.32 -7.77 56.68
CA TYR A 69 -3.29 -6.79 56.36
C TYR A 69 -3.24 -6.43 54.87
N LEU A 70 -3.46 -7.37 53.94
CA LEU A 70 -3.58 -7.03 52.51
C LEU A 70 -4.76 -6.09 52.25
N LYS A 71 -5.91 -6.29 52.92
CA LYS A 71 -7.05 -5.37 52.82
C LYS A 71 -6.75 -4.01 53.40
N LEU A 72 -6.10 -3.95 54.58
CA LEU A 72 -5.67 -2.69 55.19
C LEU A 72 -4.65 -1.93 54.31
N ALA A 73 -3.74 -2.64 53.65
CA ALA A 73 -2.81 -2.04 52.69
C ALA A 73 -3.52 -1.43 51.48
N GLY A 74 -4.55 -2.12 50.95
CA GLY A 74 -5.33 -1.64 49.81
C GLY A 74 -6.25 -0.45 50.10
N MET A 75 -6.56 -0.20 51.39
CA MET A 75 -7.37 0.95 51.83
C MET A 75 -6.55 2.22 52.07
N ASP A 76 -5.22 2.15 52.00
CA ASP A 76 -4.35 3.32 52.10
C ASP A 76 -4.29 4.05 50.74
N GLU A 77 -5.06 5.13 50.61
CA GLU A 77 -5.23 5.91 49.37
C GLU A 77 -3.91 6.42 48.79
N ASN A 78 -2.91 6.67 49.65
CA ASN A 78 -1.63 7.25 49.25
C ASN A 78 -0.59 6.21 48.81
N ARG A 79 -0.88 4.90 48.94
CA ARG A 79 0.07 3.78 48.69
C ARG A 79 1.47 4.04 49.28
N GLY A 80 1.55 4.71 50.43
CA GLY A 80 2.81 5.15 51.05
C GLY A 80 3.45 4.09 51.96
N ASP A 81 4.33 4.53 52.86
CA ASP A 81 5.06 3.67 53.81
C ASP A 81 4.14 2.75 54.66
N VAL A 82 2.91 3.20 54.93
CA VAL A 82 1.91 2.44 55.70
C VAL A 82 1.42 1.23 54.91
N SER A 83 1.06 1.40 53.64
CA SER A 83 0.74 0.30 52.72
C SER A 83 1.89 -0.72 52.62
N ILE A 84 3.13 -0.26 52.47
CA ILE A 84 4.32 -1.13 52.40
C ILE A 84 4.47 -1.93 53.68
N ARG A 85 4.32 -1.29 54.84
CA ARG A 85 4.37 -1.96 56.14
C ARG A 85 3.29 -3.05 56.23
N PHE A 86 2.05 -2.77 55.86
CA PHE A 86 0.99 -3.78 55.90
C PHE A 86 1.23 -4.94 54.92
N ARG A 87 1.81 -4.69 53.74
CA ARG A 87 2.22 -5.79 52.84
C ARG A 87 3.31 -6.67 53.45
N ASN A 88 4.28 -6.08 54.15
CA ASN A 88 5.32 -6.82 54.87
C ASN A 88 4.72 -7.65 56.02
N GLU A 89 3.82 -7.06 56.81
CA GLU A 89 3.07 -7.76 57.86
C GLU A 89 2.25 -8.92 57.28
N ALA A 90 1.56 -8.71 56.16
CA ALA A 90 0.84 -9.77 55.47
C ALA A 90 1.77 -10.95 55.10
N ASN A 91 2.93 -10.62 54.54
CA ASN A 91 3.92 -11.60 54.11
C ASN A 91 4.48 -12.46 55.26
N GLU A 92 4.82 -11.83 56.39
CA GLU A 92 5.27 -12.57 57.58
C GLU A 92 4.14 -13.42 58.17
N ASN A 93 2.89 -12.93 58.14
CA ASN A 93 1.75 -13.73 58.60
C ASN A 93 1.48 -14.95 57.71
N PHE A 94 1.60 -14.83 56.38
CA PHE A 94 1.50 -16.02 55.51
C PHE A 94 2.64 -17.02 55.74
N LYS A 95 3.86 -16.54 56.05
CA LYS A 95 4.98 -17.41 56.44
C LYS A 95 4.69 -18.17 57.73
N LEU A 96 4.10 -17.50 58.73
CA LEU A 96 3.68 -18.12 59.98
C LEU A 96 2.50 -19.09 59.78
N ALA A 97 1.58 -18.80 58.87
CA ALA A 97 0.50 -19.72 58.49
C ALA A 97 1.07 -21.01 57.89
N VAL A 98 2.05 -20.90 56.99
CA VAL A 98 2.75 -22.06 56.41
C VAL A 98 3.57 -22.84 57.45
N ALA A 99 4.18 -22.17 58.43
CA ALA A 99 4.86 -22.84 59.54
C ALA A 99 3.89 -23.65 60.42
N ASN A 100 2.63 -23.21 60.51
CA ASN A 100 1.56 -23.84 61.30
C ASN A 100 0.55 -24.64 60.46
N ILE A 101 1.01 -25.21 59.33
CA ILE A 101 0.15 -25.82 58.30
C ILE A 101 -0.78 -26.92 58.81
N LYS A 102 -0.39 -27.65 59.87
CA LYS A 102 -1.21 -28.74 60.46
C LYS A 102 -2.51 -28.23 61.07
N THR A 103 -2.57 -26.95 61.40
CA THR A 103 -3.71 -26.27 62.02
C THR A 103 -4.39 -25.29 61.06
N CYS A 104 -4.04 -25.36 59.78
CA CYS A 104 -4.59 -24.52 58.71
C CYS A 104 -5.56 -25.36 57.87
N THR A 105 -6.81 -24.93 57.78
CA THR A 105 -7.87 -25.55 56.97
C THR A 105 -7.65 -25.35 55.48
N LYS A 106 -6.95 -24.28 55.07
CA LYS A 106 -6.62 -23.96 53.67
C LYS A 106 -5.10 -23.86 53.45
N PRO A 107 -4.38 -24.99 53.54
CA PRO A 107 -2.93 -25.01 53.51
C PRO A 107 -2.34 -24.67 52.13
N ASP A 108 -3.08 -24.98 51.08
CA ASP A 108 -2.83 -24.59 49.69
C ASP A 108 -2.89 -23.07 49.52
N GLU A 109 -3.96 -22.44 50.01
CA GLU A 109 -4.15 -20.98 49.94
C GLU A 109 -3.07 -20.24 50.75
N ALA A 110 -2.76 -20.71 51.95
CA ALA A 110 -1.68 -20.12 52.76
C ALA A 110 -0.32 -20.17 52.04
N SER A 111 -0.03 -21.28 51.37
CA SER A 111 1.22 -21.46 50.64
C SER A 111 1.27 -20.59 49.36
N TRP A 112 0.14 -20.47 48.66
CA TRP A 112 -0.01 -19.58 47.50
C TRP A 112 0.17 -18.11 47.88
N LEU A 113 -0.55 -17.65 48.91
CA LEU A 113 -0.49 -16.26 49.37
C LEU A 113 0.93 -15.89 49.83
N ARG A 114 1.65 -16.82 50.49
CA ARG A 114 3.06 -16.64 50.85
C ARG A 114 3.95 -16.46 49.63
N ILE A 115 3.72 -17.20 48.56
CA ILE A 115 4.50 -17.08 47.32
C ILE A 115 4.26 -15.70 46.71
N ILE A 116 3.01 -15.33 46.43
CA ILE A 116 2.72 -14.04 45.77
C ILE A 116 3.04 -12.82 46.63
N SER A 117 2.90 -12.89 47.97
CA SER A 117 3.26 -11.77 48.86
C SER A 117 4.76 -11.64 49.10
N GLY A 118 5.50 -12.74 48.93
CA GLY A 118 6.96 -12.78 49.09
C GLY A 118 7.72 -12.38 47.83
N LEU A 119 7.02 -12.21 46.72
CA LEU A 119 7.51 -11.86 45.39
C LEU A 119 7.17 -10.39 45.10
N ASN A 120 7.83 -9.43 45.76
CA ASN A 120 7.82 -7.98 45.41
C ASN A 120 9.29 -7.49 45.35
N GLU A 121 9.75 -6.59 44.48
CA GLU A 121 9.14 -5.86 43.36
C GLU A 121 10.18 -5.55 42.24
N ASP A 122 11.42 -6.10 42.26
CA ASP A 122 12.49 -5.65 41.33
C ASP A 122 13.38 -6.73 40.67
N SER A 123 13.14 -8.03 40.91
CA SER A 123 13.74 -9.15 40.13
C SER A 123 13.31 -10.50 40.72
N THR A 124 12.05 -10.85 40.56
CA THR A 124 11.61 -12.21 40.90
C THR A 124 12.22 -13.16 39.89
N ASN A 125 13.21 -13.92 40.35
CA ASN A 125 13.82 -15.01 39.60
C ASN A 125 12.70 -15.95 39.14
N ILE A 126 12.30 -15.83 37.87
CA ILE A 126 11.21 -16.59 37.25
C ILE A 126 11.40 -18.10 37.44
N VAL A 127 12.65 -18.56 37.57
CA VAL A 127 12.97 -19.96 37.93
C VAL A 127 12.49 -20.32 39.33
N LYS A 128 12.69 -19.43 40.30
CA LYS A 128 12.25 -19.62 41.68
C LYS A 128 10.72 -19.61 41.77
N GLU A 129 10.06 -18.66 41.11
CA GLU A 129 8.60 -18.61 41.03
C GLU A 129 8.05 -19.90 40.41
N LYS A 130 8.56 -20.27 39.24
CA LYS A 130 8.20 -21.53 38.56
C LYS A 130 8.34 -22.74 39.48
N THR A 131 9.49 -22.89 40.12
CA THR A 131 9.78 -24.03 41.01
C THR A 131 8.81 -24.09 42.20
N LEU A 132 8.49 -22.93 42.78
CA LEU A 132 7.58 -22.84 43.92
C LEU A 132 6.13 -23.18 43.54
N ILE A 133 5.64 -22.67 42.41
CA ILE A 133 4.28 -22.95 41.95
C ILE A 133 4.15 -24.40 41.48
N GLU A 134 5.15 -24.96 40.76
CA GLU A 134 5.16 -26.38 40.39
C GLU A 134 5.16 -27.29 41.64
N ALA A 135 5.87 -26.91 42.70
CA ALA A 135 5.81 -27.61 43.98
C ALA A 135 4.43 -27.54 44.64
N LEU A 136 3.70 -26.42 44.52
CA LEU A 136 2.31 -26.32 44.98
C LEU A 136 1.39 -27.25 44.21
N ILE A 137 1.47 -27.23 42.87
CA ILE A 137 0.66 -28.08 41.99
C ILE A 137 0.87 -29.57 42.34
N ASN A 138 2.12 -29.98 42.54
CA ASN A 138 2.45 -31.37 42.90
C ASN A 138 1.93 -31.76 44.29
N LYS A 139 1.94 -30.82 45.24
CA LYS A 139 1.53 -31.07 46.63
C LYS A 139 0.01 -31.02 46.81
N TYR A 140 -0.68 -30.17 46.05
CA TYR A 140 -2.12 -29.91 46.16
C TYR A 140 -2.82 -29.99 44.79
N PRO A 141 -2.79 -31.16 44.11
CA PRO A 141 -3.30 -31.28 42.74
C PRO A 141 -4.82 -31.14 42.59
N GLN A 142 -5.57 -31.15 43.69
CA GLN A 142 -7.04 -31.00 43.73
C GLN A 142 -7.46 -29.65 44.34
N SER A 143 -6.54 -28.69 44.47
CA SER A 143 -6.86 -27.36 44.98
C SER A 143 -7.75 -26.60 44.01
N GLU A 144 -8.71 -25.84 44.54
CA GLU A 144 -9.52 -24.88 43.76
C GLU A 144 -8.66 -23.76 43.15
N LEU A 145 -7.43 -23.56 43.62
CA LEU A 145 -6.48 -22.55 43.14
C LEU A 145 -5.61 -23.03 41.97
N THR A 146 -5.74 -24.29 41.54
CA THR A 146 -4.94 -24.88 40.46
C THR A 146 -5.02 -24.08 39.16
N GLU A 147 -6.21 -23.56 38.82
CA GLU A 147 -6.40 -22.67 37.66
C GLU A 147 -5.52 -21.41 37.77
N GLU A 148 -5.57 -20.73 38.92
CA GLU A 148 -4.83 -19.49 39.13
C GLU A 148 -3.31 -19.72 39.15
N TRP A 149 -2.86 -20.89 39.62
CA TRP A 149 -1.44 -21.28 39.58
C TRP A 149 -0.96 -21.52 38.14
N TYR A 150 -1.74 -22.26 37.33
CA TYR A 150 -1.40 -22.45 35.93
C TYR A 150 -1.46 -21.14 35.15
N LYS A 151 -2.43 -20.28 35.43
CA LYS A 151 -2.52 -18.93 34.86
C LYS A 151 -1.29 -18.10 35.20
N SER A 152 -0.87 -18.06 36.46
CA SER A 152 0.35 -17.34 36.87
C SER A 152 1.58 -17.84 36.10
N LEU A 153 1.78 -19.16 36.01
CA LEU A 153 2.88 -19.77 35.25
C LEU A 153 2.78 -19.48 33.75
N ALA A 154 1.60 -19.55 33.17
CA ALA A 154 1.37 -19.32 31.75
C ALA A 154 1.75 -17.88 31.38
N TYR A 155 1.24 -16.89 32.10
CA TYR A 155 1.56 -15.48 31.83
C TYR A 155 3.02 -15.12 32.16
N SER A 156 3.57 -15.55 33.30
CA SER A 156 4.94 -15.16 33.69
C SER A 156 6.02 -15.75 32.80
N LEU A 157 5.82 -16.98 32.30
CA LEU A 157 6.82 -17.67 31.46
C LEU A 157 6.73 -17.28 29.98
N SER A 158 5.59 -16.77 29.52
CA SER A 158 5.37 -16.45 28.10
C SER A 158 6.11 -15.20 27.60
N PHE A 159 6.59 -14.33 28.50
CA PHE A 159 7.34 -13.12 28.13
C PHE A 159 8.87 -13.32 28.11
N GLU A 160 9.36 -14.50 28.52
CA GLU A 160 10.79 -14.83 28.54
C GLU A 160 11.15 -15.81 27.42
N GLU A 161 12.06 -15.42 26.52
CA GLU A 161 12.47 -16.25 25.37
C GLU A 161 12.90 -17.66 25.77
N ARG A 162 13.61 -17.78 26.90
CA ARG A 162 14.10 -19.07 27.41
C ARG A 162 12.97 -20.00 27.86
N TYR A 163 11.85 -19.46 28.34
CA TYR A 163 10.74 -20.22 28.94
C TYR A 163 9.45 -20.18 28.12
N PHE A 164 9.47 -19.53 26.95
CA PHE A 164 8.34 -19.40 26.05
C PHE A 164 7.56 -20.71 25.83
N GLU A 165 8.26 -21.81 25.48
CA GLU A 165 7.61 -23.12 25.26
C GLU A 165 6.96 -23.69 26.53
N SER A 166 7.50 -23.37 27.71
CA SER A 166 6.85 -23.74 28.98
C SER A 166 5.57 -22.93 29.18
N GLY A 167 5.57 -21.63 28.90
CA GLY A 167 4.38 -20.77 28.96
C GLY A 167 3.27 -21.27 28.03
N VAL A 168 3.61 -21.58 26.77
CA VAL A 168 2.69 -22.18 25.78
C VAL A 168 2.10 -23.50 26.28
N SER A 169 2.91 -24.37 26.90
CA SER A 169 2.44 -25.63 27.49
C SER A 169 1.44 -25.41 28.63
N TYR A 170 1.66 -24.41 29.49
CA TYR A 170 0.73 -24.07 30.57
C TYR A 170 -0.58 -23.47 30.06
N PHE A 171 -0.55 -22.62 29.02
CA PHE A 171 -1.77 -22.18 28.36
C PHE A 171 -2.56 -23.35 27.77
N LYS A 172 -1.87 -24.34 27.18
CA LYS A 172 -2.53 -25.54 26.68
C LYS A 172 -3.22 -26.33 27.80
N LYS A 173 -2.57 -26.50 28.96
CA LYS A 173 -3.20 -27.11 30.14
C LYS A 173 -4.45 -26.36 30.60
N LEU A 174 -4.39 -25.03 30.67
CA LEU A 174 -5.56 -24.20 30.99
C LEU A 174 -6.73 -24.46 30.05
N ILE A 175 -6.45 -24.57 28.75
CA ILE A 175 -7.46 -24.83 27.71
C ILE A 175 -8.01 -26.27 27.78
N ASP A 176 -7.16 -27.24 28.13
CA ASP A 176 -7.56 -28.65 28.18
C ASP A 176 -8.39 -28.97 29.45
N GLU A 177 -8.03 -28.37 30.59
CA GLU A 177 -8.58 -28.71 31.91
C GLU A 177 -9.71 -27.76 32.36
N PHE A 178 -9.71 -26.48 31.97
CA PHE A 178 -10.62 -25.45 32.53
C PHE A 178 -11.63 -24.89 31.52
N LYS A 179 -12.30 -25.79 30.77
CA LYS A 179 -13.25 -25.42 29.69
C LYS A 179 -14.51 -24.68 30.14
N LEU A 180 -14.88 -24.82 31.41
CA LEU A 180 -16.06 -24.19 32.00
C LEU A 180 -15.73 -22.88 32.74
N SER A 181 -14.46 -22.46 32.76
CA SER A 181 -14.05 -21.21 33.41
C SER A 181 -14.55 -19.99 32.63
N ASP A 182 -14.96 -18.94 33.35
CA ASP A 182 -15.30 -17.65 32.76
C ASP A 182 -14.11 -17.01 32.02
N ASN A 183 -12.88 -17.36 32.41
CA ASN A 183 -11.64 -16.89 31.78
C ASN A 183 -11.23 -17.72 30.55
N TYR A 184 -11.95 -18.79 30.22
CA TYR A 184 -11.61 -19.69 29.13
C TYR A 184 -11.38 -18.98 27.78
N PRO A 185 -12.22 -18.00 27.36
CA PRO A 185 -11.98 -17.24 26.14
C PRO A 185 -10.66 -16.45 26.16
N SER A 186 -10.28 -15.93 27.33
CA SER A 186 -9.02 -15.20 27.51
C SER A 186 -7.81 -16.13 27.38
N TYR A 187 -7.90 -17.37 27.88
CA TYR A 187 -6.84 -18.36 27.70
C TYR A 187 -6.68 -18.76 26.23
N LEU A 188 -7.79 -18.98 25.52
CA LEU A 188 -7.76 -19.23 24.08
C LEU A 188 -7.12 -18.06 23.33
N TYR A 189 -7.49 -16.82 23.67
CA TYR A 189 -6.95 -15.62 23.02
C TYR A 189 -5.43 -15.48 23.23
N SER A 190 -4.97 -15.54 24.48
CA SER A 190 -3.54 -15.45 24.80
C SER A 190 -2.73 -16.59 24.17
N TYR A 191 -3.25 -17.82 24.17
CA TYR A 191 -2.60 -18.94 23.48
C TYR A 191 -2.50 -18.70 21.97
N ALA A 192 -3.57 -18.22 21.34
CA ALA A 192 -3.60 -17.92 19.91
C ALA A 192 -2.59 -16.82 19.52
N GLN A 193 -2.38 -15.81 20.37
CA GLN A 193 -1.35 -14.79 20.18
C GLN A 193 0.05 -15.39 20.22
N LEU A 194 0.35 -16.25 21.19
CA LEU A 194 1.68 -16.86 21.34
C LEU A 194 2.06 -17.75 20.15
N ILE A 195 1.11 -18.52 19.62
CA ILE A 195 1.42 -19.44 18.51
C ILE A 195 1.36 -18.78 17.13
N GLN A 196 0.90 -17.53 17.01
CA GLN A 196 0.56 -16.90 15.72
C GLN A 196 1.72 -16.87 14.72
N ASP A 197 2.94 -16.64 15.19
CA ASP A 197 4.13 -16.55 14.32
C ASP A 197 4.59 -17.93 13.83
N LYS A 198 4.37 -19.00 14.61
CA LYS A 198 4.77 -20.38 14.27
C LYS A 198 3.66 -21.15 13.56
N ASP A 199 2.42 -20.96 13.98
CA ASP A 199 1.22 -21.60 13.44
C ASP A 199 0.08 -20.57 13.27
N ARG A 200 0.19 -19.80 12.20
CA ARG A 200 -0.81 -18.79 11.83
C ARG A 200 -2.17 -19.40 11.54
N SER A 201 -2.23 -20.64 11.02
CA SER A 201 -3.50 -21.31 10.70
C SER A 201 -4.23 -21.75 11.97
N GLY A 202 -3.51 -22.35 12.92
CA GLY A 202 -4.03 -22.71 14.24
C GLY A 202 -4.52 -21.49 15.00
N SER A 203 -3.71 -20.44 15.08
CA SER A 203 -4.08 -19.16 15.72
C SER A 203 -5.40 -18.59 15.16
N GLN A 204 -5.53 -18.56 13.83
CA GLN A 204 -6.73 -18.05 13.17
C GLN A 204 -7.98 -18.90 13.41
N LYS A 205 -7.85 -20.23 13.54
CA LYS A 205 -8.98 -21.08 13.93
C LYS A 205 -9.48 -20.73 15.32
N ILE A 206 -8.57 -20.47 16.26
CA ILE A 206 -8.91 -20.11 17.63
C ILE A 206 -9.57 -18.73 17.69
N TYR A 207 -9.03 -17.72 17.02
CA TYR A 207 -9.69 -16.40 16.97
C TYR A 207 -11.09 -16.47 16.37
N LYS A 208 -11.29 -17.27 15.32
CA LYS A 208 -12.63 -17.51 14.74
C LYS A 208 -13.56 -18.18 15.74
N GLN A 209 -13.08 -19.19 16.46
CA GLN A 209 -13.84 -19.87 17.51
C GLN A 209 -14.29 -18.88 18.59
N ILE A 210 -13.38 -18.04 19.10
CA ILE A 210 -13.68 -17.04 20.12
C ILE A 210 -14.78 -16.09 19.61
N ALA A 211 -14.61 -15.56 18.39
CA ALA A 211 -15.53 -14.59 17.80
C ALA A 211 -16.92 -15.18 17.47
N SER A 212 -17.06 -16.49 17.31
CA SER A 212 -18.33 -17.17 17.02
C SER A 212 -19.04 -17.71 18.24
N GLU A 213 -18.30 -18.30 19.19
CA GLU A 213 -18.87 -19.03 20.34
C GLU A 213 -19.02 -18.14 21.58
N TYR A 214 -18.16 -17.14 21.74
CA TYR A 214 -18.07 -16.32 22.96
C TYR A 214 -18.39 -14.84 22.70
N VAL A 215 -19.44 -14.56 21.92
CA VAL A 215 -19.80 -13.23 21.42
C VAL A 215 -19.94 -12.15 22.51
N ASN A 216 -20.30 -12.53 23.74
CA ASN A 216 -20.46 -11.58 24.86
C ASN A 216 -19.19 -11.39 25.69
N SER A 217 -18.09 -12.10 25.38
CA SER A 217 -16.83 -11.96 26.11
C SER A 217 -16.06 -10.71 25.67
N GLU A 218 -15.33 -10.08 26.59
CA GLU A 218 -14.52 -8.89 26.29
C GLU A 218 -13.47 -9.16 25.20
N VAL A 219 -12.93 -10.38 25.16
CA VAL A 219 -11.92 -10.80 24.18
C VAL A 219 -12.49 -11.12 22.79
N ALA A 220 -13.81 -11.23 22.63
CA ALA A 220 -14.40 -11.50 21.32
C ALA A 220 -14.20 -10.36 20.32
N ALA A 221 -14.20 -9.10 20.80
CA ALA A 221 -13.88 -7.95 19.97
C ALA A 221 -12.42 -8.00 19.47
N LEU A 222 -11.48 -8.35 20.35
CA LEU A 222 -10.06 -8.51 20.02
C LEU A 222 -9.83 -9.65 19.03
N ALA A 223 -10.49 -10.80 19.24
CA ALA A 223 -10.42 -11.94 18.35
C ALA A 223 -10.99 -11.60 16.96
N LEU A 224 -12.14 -10.92 16.91
CA LEU A 224 -12.75 -10.48 15.65
C LEU A 224 -11.84 -9.53 14.86
N ALA A 225 -11.17 -8.60 15.54
CA ALA A 225 -10.17 -7.72 14.92
C ALA A 225 -8.97 -8.52 14.36
N ALA A 226 -8.46 -9.50 15.10
CA ALA A 226 -7.36 -10.36 14.66
C ALA A 226 -7.73 -11.21 13.42
N VAL A 227 -8.99 -11.67 13.33
CA VAL A 227 -9.50 -12.36 12.13
C VAL A 227 -9.59 -11.37 10.96
N ALA A 228 -10.16 -10.18 11.17
CA ALA A 228 -10.28 -9.16 10.11
C ALA A 228 -8.91 -8.78 9.53
N GLU A 229 -7.91 -8.60 10.40
CA GLU A 229 -6.53 -8.29 10.00
C GLU A 229 -5.88 -9.42 9.18
N HIS A 230 -6.18 -10.68 9.50
CA HIS A 230 -5.69 -11.80 8.71
C HIS A 230 -6.25 -11.79 7.29
N TYR A 231 -7.56 -11.57 7.13
CA TYR A 231 -8.18 -11.44 5.80
C TYR A 231 -7.60 -10.24 5.03
N GLN A 232 -7.41 -9.10 5.71
CA GLN A 232 -6.74 -7.92 5.13
C GLN A 232 -5.34 -8.26 4.59
N ASN A 233 -4.52 -8.94 5.40
CA ASN A 233 -3.13 -9.25 5.04
C ASN A 233 -3.04 -10.30 3.92
N ASN A 234 -4.09 -11.08 3.69
CA ASN A 234 -4.19 -12.02 2.56
C ASN A 234 -4.86 -11.41 1.32
N GLY A 235 -5.17 -10.10 1.32
CA GLY A 235 -5.81 -9.43 0.20
C GLY A 235 -7.32 -9.71 0.04
N MET A 236 -7.93 -10.38 1.01
CA MET A 236 -9.36 -10.69 1.05
C MET A 236 -10.14 -9.51 1.63
N PHE A 237 -10.25 -8.44 0.84
CA PHE A 237 -10.72 -7.13 1.32
C PHE A 237 -12.22 -7.11 1.65
N GLU A 238 -13.05 -7.87 0.95
CA GLU A 238 -14.49 -7.94 1.22
C GLU A 238 -14.77 -8.58 2.58
N GLU A 239 -14.14 -9.72 2.86
CA GLU A 239 -14.29 -10.42 4.13
C GLU A 239 -13.74 -9.59 5.29
N ALA A 240 -12.59 -8.96 5.11
CA ALA A 240 -12.03 -8.04 6.09
C ALA A 240 -12.98 -6.86 6.37
N TYR A 241 -13.56 -6.28 5.32
CA TYR A 241 -14.53 -5.20 5.41
C TYR A 241 -15.76 -5.61 6.25
N GLN A 242 -16.38 -6.76 5.95
CA GLN A 242 -17.55 -7.24 6.69
C GLN A 242 -17.23 -7.52 8.17
N LEU A 243 -16.03 -8.04 8.47
CA LEU A 243 -15.61 -8.31 9.84
C LEU A 243 -15.34 -7.03 10.63
N TYR A 244 -14.67 -6.03 10.05
CA TYR A 244 -14.50 -4.72 10.68
C TYR A 244 -15.85 -4.01 10.86
N LYS A 245 -16.78 -4.13 9.91
CA LYS A 245 -18.13 -3.57 10.02
C LYS A 245 -18.88 -4.20 11.19
N LYS A 246 -18.80 -5.53 11.32
CA LYS A 246 -19.35 -6.26 12.46
C LYS A 246 -18.70 -5.85 13.78
N LEU A 247 -17.38 -5.70 13.82
CA LEU A 247 -16.63 -5.26 15.00
C LEU A 247 -17.17 -3.93 15.52
N ILE A 248 -17.27 -2.93 14.64
CA ILE A 248 -17.67 -1.57 15.01
C ILE A 248 -19.16 -1.50 15.39
N ASN A 249 -20.03 -2.25 14.71
CA ASN A 249 -21.46 -2.23 15.01
C ASN A 249 -21.83 -3.02 16.27
N THR A 250 -21.17 -4.15 16.52
CA THR A 250 -21.49 -5.03 17.65
C THR A 250 -20.75 -4.62 18.92
N TYR A 251 -19.49 -4.21 18.81
CA TYR A 251 -18.62 -3.89 19.96
C TYR A 251 -18.27 -2.40 20.01
N TYR A 252 -19.25 -1.52 19.75
CA TYR A 252 -19.03 -0.07 19.65
C TYR A 252 -18.45 0.59 20.91
N TYR A 253 -18.53 -0.08 22.07
CA TYR A 253 -18.00 0.37 23.35
C TYR A 253 -16.55 -0.08 23.61
N ALA A 254 -16.03 -1.00 22.81
CA ALA A 254 -14.69 -1.56 22.99
C ALA A 254 -13.62 -0.65 22.37
N GLU A 255 -12.50 -0.45 23.07
CA GLU A 255 -11.37 0.35 22.58
C GLU A 255 -10.88 -0.11 21.21
N VAL A 256 -10.74 -1.44 21.02
CA VAL A 256 -10.34 -2.03 19.74
C VAL A 256 -11.29 -1.68 18.59
N ALA A 257 -12.58 -1.45 18.83
CA ALA A 257 -13.51 -1.05 17.78
C ALA A 257 -13.23 0.39 17.33
N HIS A 258 -12.94 1.30 18.26
CA HIS A 258 -12.56 2.68 17.98
C HIS A 258 -11.23 2.76 17.21
N GLU A 259 -10.22 1.99 17.62
CA GLU A 259 -8.92 1.94 16.96
C GLU A 259 -8.97 1.44 15.50
N ASN A 260 -9.97 0.62 15.16
CA ASN A 260 -10.09 -0.01 13.86
C ASN A 260 -11.10 0.69 12.90
N GLN A 261 -11.63 1.86 13.25
CA GLN A 261 -12.54 2.63 12.37
C GLN A 261 -11.91 3.00 11.03
N ASN A 262 -10.64 3.46 11.02
CA ASN A 262 -9.94 3.77 9.77
C ASN A 262 -9.66 2.52 8.94
N LYS A 263 -9.47 1.35 9.58
CA LYS A 263 -9.31 0.08 8.87
C LYS A 263 -10.59 -0.31 8.15
N LEU A 264 -11.77 -0.09 8.74
CA LEU A 264 -13.06 -0.28 8.07
C LEU A 264 -13.14 0.54 6.78
N ALA A 265 -12.90 1.84 6.87
CA ALA A 265 -12.98 2.74 5.72
C ALA A 265 -11.94 2.38 4.63
N LEU A 266 -10.71 2.05 5.03
CA LEU A 266 -9.68 1.58 4.09
C LEU A 266 -10.07 0.26 3.41
N MET A 267 -10.61 -0.71 4.15
CA MET A 267 -11.06 -1.99 3.57
C MET A 267 -12.25 -1.78 2.64
N ALA A 268 -13.18 -0.88 2.99
CA ALA A 268 -14.31 -0.52 2.13
C ALA A 268 -13.84 0.05 0.78
N VAL A 269 -12.84 0.95 0.78
CA VAL A 269 -12.21 1.44 -0.47
C VAL A 269 -11.61 0.29 -1.27
N LYS A 270 -10.83 -0.59 -0.63
CA LYS A 270 -10.18 -1.72 -1.32
C LYS A 270 -11.17 -2.77 -1.84
N ALA A 271 -12.30 -2.94 -1.17
CA ALA A 271 -13.38 -3.83 -1.56
C ALA A 271 -14.35 -3.23 -2.60
N GLY A 272 -14.23 -1.94 -2.91
CA GLY A 272 -15.08 -1.25 -3.89
C GLY A 272 -16.38 -0.66 -3.34
N HIS A 273 -16.57 -0.63 -2.02
CA HIS A 273 -17.73 -0.03 -1.35
C HIS A 273 -17.62 1.49 -1.24
N TYR A 274 -17.43 2.17 -2.38
CA TYR A 274 -17.11 3.59 -2.44
C TYR A 274 -18.22 4.48 -1.85
N ASP A 275 -19.48 4.17 -2.12
CA ASP A 275 -20.63 4.97 -1.65
C ASP A 275 -20.76 4.94 -0.14
N GLU A 276 -20.46 3.81 0.51
CA GLU A 276 -20.48 3.71 1.96
C GLU A 276 -19.35 4.52 2.60
N VAL A 277 -18.14 4.51 2.02
CA VAL A 277 -17.02 5.35 2.47
C VAL A 277 -17.37 6.83 2.36
N ILE A 278 -17.94 7.25 1.23
CA ILE A 278 -18.34 8.64 1.02
C ILE A 278 -19.40 9.04 2.05
N LYS A 279 -20.42 8.21 2.27
CA LYS A 279 -21.48 8.48 3.26
C LYS A 279 -20.93 8.58 4.69
N LEU A 280 -20.11 7.61 5.09
CA LEU A 280 -19.48 7.59 6.42
C LEU A 280 -18.56 8.80 6.60
N GLY A 281 -17.66 9.04 5.65
CA GLY A 281 -16.74 10.16 5.65
C GLY A 281 -17.44 11.52 5.66
N GLN A 282 -18.48 11.72 4.85
CA GLN A 282 -19.26 12.95 4.82
C GLN A 282 -20.02 13.20 6.12
N SER A 283 -20.56 12.15 6.76
CA SER A 283 -21.22 12.30 8.06
C SER A 283 -20.26 12.77 9.17
N LEU A 284 -18.98 12.41 9.06
CA LEU A 284 -17.91 12.87 9.96
C LEU A 284 -17.43 14.29 9.61
N LEU A 285 -17.56 14.71 8.36
CA LEU A 285 -17.11 16.03 7.86
C LEU A 285 -18.16 17.15 7.96
N TYR A 286 -19.46 16.82 7.87
CA TYR A 286 -20.57 17.79 7.81
C TYR A 286 -20.63 18.76 9.02
N PRO A 287 -20.24 18.40 10.25
CA PRO A 287 -20.21 19.35 11.37
C PRO A 287 -19.08 20.39 11.30
N VAL A 288 -18.08 20.21 10.42
CA VAL A 288 -16.72 20.75 10.63
C VAL A 288 -16.31 21.83 9.63
N ILE A 289 -16.68 21.69 8.36
CA ILE A 289 -16.09 22.49 7.27
C ILE A 289 -16.57 23.97 7.29
N SER A 290 -17.38 24.39 8.26
CA SER A 290 -18.07 25.68 8.21
C SER A 290 -17.32 26.90 8.77
N SER A 291 -16.11 26.82 9.37
CA SER A 291 -15.43 28.09 9.74
C SER A 291 -13.91 28.16 9.92
N ASP A 292 -13.14 27.10 10.19
CA ASP A 292 -11.68 27.27 10.41
C ASP A 292 -10.87 25.95 10.31
N ILE A 293 -9.81 25.94 9.48
CA ILE A 293 -8.90 24.81 9.24
C ILE A 293 -8.06 24.49 10.50
N ILE A 294 -7.66 25.51 11.27
CA ILE A 294 -6.84 25.35 12.48
C ILE A 294 -7.68 24.69 13.57
N ILE A 295 -8.91 25.15 13.75
CA ILE A 295 -9.86 24.58 14.72
C ILE A 295 -10.20 23.13 14.35
N SER A 296 -10.34 22.84 13.05
CA SER A 296 -10.60 21.48 12.57
C SER A 296 -9.44 20.52 12.88
N ARG A 297 -8.18 20.96 12.71
CA ARG A 297 -7.00 20.15 13.06
C ARG A 297 -6.93 19.86 14.56
N GLU A 298 -7.23 20.84 15.40
CA GLU A 298 -7.04 20.73 16.86
C GLU A 298 -8.19 19.96 17.56
N LEU A 299 -9.42 20.01 17.03
CA LEU A 299 -10.60 19.43 17.69
C LEU A 299 -10.96 18.00 17.27
N LEU A 300 -10.50 17.50 16.12
CA LEU A 300 -11.12 16.31 15.48
C LEU A 300 -10.32 15.01 15.58
N GLY A 301 -9.30 15.00 16.42
CA GLY A 301 -8.50 13.82 16.70
C GLY A 301 -7.56 13.42 15.55
N LYS A 302 -6.67 12.46 15.83
CA LYS A 302 -5.56 12.06 14.94
C LYS A 302 -5.99 11.49 13.57
N ASN A 303 -7.25 11.13 13.39
CA ASN A 303 -7.73 10.35 12.26
C ASN A 303 -8.63 11.15 11.28
N PHE A 304 -8.86 12.44 11.53
CA PHE A 304 -9.76 13.25 10.71
C PHE A 304 -9.28 13.40 9.26
N SER A 305 -8.00 13.76 9.08
CA SER A 305 -7.35 13.90 7.78
C SER A 305 -7.31 12.57 7.02
N ASP A 306 -7.03 11.45 7.70
CA ASP A 306 -7.08 10.10 7.11
C ASP A 306 -8.41 9.85 6.37
N ASN A 307 -9.54 10.27 6.95
CA ASN A 307 -10.85 10.10 6.31
C ASN A 307 -11.01 10.93 5.03
N ILE A 308 -10.47 12.14 4.97
CA ILE A 308 -10.48 12.98 3.76
C ILE A 308 -9.74 12.27 2.63
N TYR A 309 -8.58 11.69 2.92
CA TYR A 309 -7.82 10.90 1.94
C TYR A 309 -8.62 9.66 1.47
N LEU A 310 -9.26 8.93 2.38
CA LEU A 310 -10.06 7.75 2.01
C LEU A 310 -11.28 8.11 1.15
N ILE A 311 -11.92 9.25 1.38
CA ILE A 311 -12.99 9.78 0.52
C ILE A 311 -12.45 10.09 -0.88
N ALA A 312 -11.27 10.72 -0.98
CA ALA A 312 -10.63 10.93 -2.27
C ALA A 312 -10.44 9.60 -3.01
N LYS A 313 -9.91 8.57 -2.36
CA LYS A 313 -9.74 7.23 -2.98
C LYS A 313 -11.06 6.60 -3.39
N ALA A 314 -12.14 6.82 -2.65
CA ALA A 314 -13.47 6.38 -3.06
C ALA A 314 -13.94 7.07 -4.35
N TYR A 315 -13.71 8.38 -4.48
CA TYR A 315 -14.04 9.11 -5.72
C TYR A 315 -13.14 8.72 -6.90
N GLU A 316 -11.85 8.43 -6.67
CA GLU A 316 -10.97 7.87 -7.71
C GLU A 316 -11.46 6.52 -8.20
N GLY A 317 -11.86 5.63 -7.29
CA GLY A 317 -12.44 4.33 -7.64
C GLY A 317 -13.74 4.45 -8.47
N LYS A 318 -14.51 5.52 -8.26
CA LYS A 318 -15.68 5.89 -9.10
C LYS A 318 -15.31 6.63 -10.39
N ASN A 319 -14.02 6.78 -10.69
CA ASN A 319 -13.49 7.55 -11.83
C ASN A 319 -13.92 9.03 -11.84
N ASN A 320 -14.30 9.59 -10.69
CA ASN A 320 -14.61 11.02 -10.56
C ASN A 320 -13.37 11.80 -10.12
N LEU A 321 -12.40 11.90 -11.03
CA LEU A 321 -11.07 12.45 -10.77
C LEU A 321 -11.12 13.92 -10.31
N LYS A 322 -12.12 14.70 -10.74
CA LYS A 322 -12.26 16.10 -10.35
C LYS A 322 -12.55 16.24 -8.85
N ILE A 323 -13.50 15.46 -8.33
CA ILE A 323 -13.84 15.50 -6.90
C ILE A 323 -12.74 14.84 -6.07
N ALA A 324 -12.15 13.75 -6.56
CA ALA A 324 -10.99 13.14 -5.92
C ALA A 324 -9.85 14.15 -5.71
N LEU A 325 -9.50 14.91 -6.76
CA LEU A 325 -8.46 15.93 -6.71
C LEU A 325 -8.74 17.01 -5.65
N ASP A 326 -9.99 17.46 -5.54
CA ASP A 326 -10.41 18.44 -4.53
C ASP A 326 -10.19 17.90 -3.10
N TYR A 327 -10.61 16.67 -2.81
CA TYR A 327 -10.37 16.05 -1.50
C TYR A 327 -8.87 15.79 -1.22
N LEU A 328 -8.08 15.39 -2.22
CA LEU A 328 -6.62 15.22 -2.06
C LEU A 328 -5.93 16.56 -1.74
N GLN A 329 -6.34 17.64 -2.40
CA GLN A 329 -5.84 18.98 -2.13
C GLN A 329 -6.25 19.46 -0.74
N GLN A 330 -7.51 19.24 -0.34
CA GLN A 330 -7.98 19.54 1.02
C GLN A 330 -7.18 18.77 2.07
N TYR A 331 -6.92 17.49 1.84
CA TYR A 331 -6.07 16.68 2.72
C TYR A 331 -4.67 17.28 2.88
N LEU A 332 -3.99 17.63 1.77
CA LEU A 332 -2.65 18.22 1.81
C LEU A 332 -2.62 19.63 2.41
N ASN A 333 -3.70 20.40 2.27
CA ASN A 333 -3.84 21.70 2.93
C ASN A 333 -3.92 21.56 4.45
N ILE A 334 -4.57 20.50 4.93
CA ILE A 334 -4.71 20.20 6.36
C ILE A 334 -3.46 19.52 6.91
N GLU A 335 -2.84 18.59 6.18
CA GLU A 335 -1.77 17.74 6.69
C GLU A 335 -0.67 17.46 5.65
N GLN A 336 0.32 18.36 5.59
CA GLN A 336 1.42 18.29 4.63
C GLN A 336 2.42 17.15 4.89
N THR A 337 2.47 16.62 6.11
CA THR A 337 3.38 15.54 6.54
C THR A 337 2.64 14.38 7.19
N GLY A 338 1.34 14.24 6.91
CA GLY A 338 0.49 13.18 7.46
C GLY A 338 0.80 11.80 6.90
N LYS A 339 0.19 10.78 7.50
CA LYS A 339 0.34 9.37 7.14
C LYS A 339 0.17 9.09 5.64
N TYR A 340 -0.78 9.79 5.00
CA TYR A 340 -1.07 9.67 3.57
C TYR A 340 -0.54 10.85 2.73
N ALA A 341 0.35 11.70 3.24
CA ALA A 341 0.87 12.86 2.50
C ALA A 341 1.58 12.47 1.19
N ASP A 342 2.50 11.51 1.26
CA ASP A 342 3.20 11.03 0.07
C ASP A 342 2.26 10.27 -0.87
N ASN A 343 1.28 9.53 -0.33
CA ASN A 343 0.23 8.90 -1.12
C ASN A 343 -0.62 9.92 -1.87
N ALA A 344 -1.09 10.97 -1.21
CA ALA A 344 -1.91 12.01 -1.81
C ALA A 344 -1.14 12.77 -2.90
N ARG A 345 0.13 13.14 -2.65
CA ARG A 345 1.00 13.74 -3.67
C ARG A 345 1.19 12.84 -4.88
N PHE A 346 1.40 11.54 -4.64
CA PHE A 346 1.55 10.56 -5.71
C PHE A 346 0.27 10.42 -6.54
N ASP A 347 -0.88 10.29 -5.88
CA ASP A 347 -2.20 10.19 -6.51
C ASP A 347 -2.49 11.45 -7.37
N ILE A 348 -2.27 12.65 -6.83
CA ILE A 348 -2.37 13.91 -7.59
C ILE A 348 -1.42 13.91 -8.79
N GLY A 349 -0.17 13.52 -8.58
CA GLY A 349 0.85 13.45 -9.63
C GLY A 349 0.44 12.52 -10.77
N GLN A 350 -0.12 11.35 -10.46
CA GLN A 350 -0.62 10.39 -11.44
C GLN A 350 -1.84 10.92 -12.20
N ILE A 351 -2.78 11.58 -11.52
CA ILE A 351 -3.94 12.22 -12.16
C ILE A 351 -3.45 13.22 -13.22
N PHE A 352 -2.55 14.13 -12.86
CA PHE A 352 -2.01 15.12 -13.80
C PHE A 352 -1.15 14.51 -14.90
N TYR A 353 -0.37 13.47 -14.60
CA TYR A 353 0.43 12.75 -15.59
C TYR A 353 -0.47 12.13 -16.67
N ASN A 354 -1.54 11.46 -16.26
CA ASN A 354 -2.51 10.83 -17.17
C ASN A 354 -3.29 11.85 -18.01
N GLN A 355 -3.48 13.07 -17.49
CA GLN A 355 -4.07 14.20 -18.22
C GLN A 355 -3.07 14.93 -19.13
N ASN A 356 -1.85 14.39 -19.30
CA ASN A 356 -0.75 14.98 -20.06
C ASN A 356 -0.30 16.37 -19.51
N GLN A 357 -0.65 16.70 -18.27
CA GLN A 357 -0.25 17.93 -17.57
C GLN A 357 1.07 17.71 -16.82
N LYS A 358 2.14 17.44 -17.57
CA LYS A 358 3.43 16.94 -17.04
C LYS A 358 4.09 17.87 -16.02
N ASN A 359 3.93 19.19 -16.14
CA ASN A 359 4.51 20.14 -15.18
C ASN A 359 3.88 20.03 -13.78
N LEU A 360 2.55 19.93 -13.70
CA LEU A 360 1.85 19.77 -12.42
C LEU A 360 2.13 18.40 -11.80
N ALA A 361 2.25 17.36 -12.63
CA ALA A 361 2.66 16.04 -12.17
C ALA A 361 4.07 16.08 -11.55
N LEU A 362 5.01 16.73 -12.23
CA LEU A 362 6.40 16.87 -11.80
C LEU A 362 6.52 17.58 -10.44
N GLU A 363 5.76 18.66 -10.21
CA GLU A 363 5.75 19.38 -8.94
C GLU A 363 5.31 18.48 -7.77
N ASN A 364 4.25 17.69 -7.97
CA ASN A 364 3.74 16.80 -6.93
C ASN A 364 4.69 15.63 -6.66
N PHE A 365 5.23 14.99 -7.69
CA PHE A 365 6.17 13.87 -7.52
C PHE A 365 7.46 14.29 -6.82
N ARG A 366 7.96 15.52 -7.03
CA ARG A 366 9.17 16.03 -6.38
C ARG A 366 9.02 16.19 -4.87
N LEU A 367 7.81 16.45 -4.39
CA LEU A 367 7.51 16.65 -2.98
C LEU A 367 7.39 15.34 -2.19
N ILE A 368 7.40 14.19 -2.86
CA ILE A 368 7.35 12.87 -2.21
C ILE A 368 8.68 12.60 -1.51
N THR A 369 8.61 12.18 -0.25
CA THR A 369 9.77 11.93 0.60
C THR A 369 10.16 10.45 0.61
N ASN A 370 11.36 10.12 1.12
CA ASN A 370 11.80 8.73 1.30
C ASN A 370 11.19 8.06 2.56
N VAL A 371 10.18 8.66 3.20
CA VAL A 371 9.44 8.04 4.31
C VAL A 371 8.66 6.81 3.81
N ASN A 372 8.16 6.86 2.58
CA ASN A 372 7.62 5.71 1.88
C ASN A 372 8.56 5.34 0.71
N PRO A 373 9.54 4.44 0.91
CA PRO A 373 10.54 4.12 -0.10
C PRO A 373 9.94 3.61 -1.41
N GLU A 374 8.79 2.92 -1.34
CA GLU A 374 8.13 2.39 -2.53
C GLU A 374 7.56 3.51 -3.39
N LEU A 375 6.79 4.42 -2.80
CA LEU A 375 6.27 5.59 -3.53
C LEU A 375 7.39 6.52 -3.97
N TYR A 376 8.44 6.68 -3.16
CA TYR A 376 9.60 7.48 -3.53
C TYR A 376 10.27 6.95 -4.80
N LYS A 377 10.54 5.64 -4.87
CA LYS A 377 11.08 5.00 -6.08
C LYS A 377 10.19 5.20 -7.30
N GLN A 378 8.88 4.97 -7.15
CA GLN A 378 7.93 5.15 -8.25
C GLN A 378 7.87 6.61 -8.71
N SER A 379 7.89 7.57 -7.78
CA SER A 379 7.91 9.00 -8.10
C SER A 379 9.14 9.39 -8.93
N ARG A 380 10.33 8.86 -8.59
CA ARG A 380 11.57 9.11 -9.34
C ARG A 380 11.49 8.56 -10.76
N PHE A 381 10.87 7.40 -10.95
CA PHE A 381 10.59 6.86 -12.28
C PHE A 381 9.72 7.83 -13.11
N TYR A 382 8.58 8.29 -12.59
CA TYR A 382 7.72 9.23 -13.32
C TYR A 382 8.42 10.58 -13.60
N ILE A 383 9.21 11.09 -12.65
CA ILE A 383 9.99 12.31 -12.87
C ILE A 383 10.96 12.13 -14.04
N ALA A 384 11.66 11.00 -14.10
CA ALA A 384 12.59 10.71 -15.19
C ALA A 384 11.88 10.57 -16.54
N GLU A 385 10.73 9.89 -16.59
CA GLU A 385 9.90 9.78 -17.80
C GLU A 385 9.40 11.16 -18.28
N ILE A 386 8.95 12.03 -17.36
CA ILE A 386 8.55 13.41 -17.70
C ILE A 386 9.73 14.16 -18.34
N TYR A 387 10.92 14.05 -17.76
CA TYR A 387 12.11 14.68 -18.32
C TYR A 387 12.52 14.09 -19.66
N PHE A 388 12.46 12.77 -19.80
CA PHE A 388 12.74 12.06 -21.04
C PHE A 388 11.85 12.55 -22.19
N ASP A 389 10.54 12.62 -21.94
CA ASP A 389 9.55 13.08 -22.91
C ASP A 389 9.69 14.57 -23.25
N SER A 390 10.15 15.38 -22.29
CA SER A 390 10.45 16.80 -22.53
C SER A 390 11.73 17.04 -23.33
N GLY A 391 12.49 15.97 -23.65
CA GLY A 391 13.79 16.04 -24.31
C GLY A 391 14.93 16.51 -23.39
N ASN A 392 14.68 16.68 -22.09
CA ASN A 392 15.69 17.03 -21.10
C ASN A 392 16.45 15.77 -20.64
N PHE A 393 17.27 15.25 -21.55
CA PHE A 393 17.96 13.97 -21.35
C PHE A 393 19.01 14.00 -20.22
N GLU A 394 19.56 15.17 -19.89
CA GLU A 394 20.49 15.33 -18.77
C GLU A 394 19.81 15.04 -17.43
N GLN A 395 18.68 15.71 -17.16
CA GLN A 395 17.90 15.48 -15.94
C GLN A 395 17.28 14.08 -15.92
N SER A 396 16.79 13.61 -17.07
CA SER A 396 16.30 12.23 -17.24
C SER A 396 17.34 11.19 -16.80
N ALA A 397 18.57 11.27 -17.34
CA ALA A 397 19.64 10.34 -16.98
C ALA A 397 20.03 10.43 -15.50
N ALA A 398 20.10 11.64 -14.94
CA ALA A 398 20.41 11.83 -13.52
C ALA A 398 19.37 11.15 -12.61
N ILE A 399 18.08 11.34 -12.87
CA ILE A 399 17.00 10.77 -12.06
C ILE A 399 16.85 9.26 -12.29
N TYR A 400 17.03 8.74 -13.51
CA TYR A 400 17.06 7.28 -13.69
C TYR A 400 18.20 6.62 -12.92
N LYS A 401 19.37 7.26 -12.87
CA LYS A 401 20.52 6.78 -12.09
C LYS A 401 20.23 6.80 -10.59
N GLU A 402 19.58 7.85 -10.09
CA GLU A 402 19.08 7.90 -8.70
C GLU A 402 18.08 6.76 -8.45
N ALA A 403 17.04 6.65 -9.27
CA ALA A 403 16.01 5.60 -9.15
C ALA A 403 16.64 4.19 -9.14
N ARG A 404 17.64 3.95 -9.99
CA ARG A 404 18.34 2.67 -10.07
C ARG A 404 19.12 2.33 -8.80
N SER A 405 19.65 3.33 -8.10
CA SER A 405 20.39 3.15 -6.84
C SER A 405 19.50 2.78 -5.65
N LEU A 406 18.19 3.01 -5.75
CA LEU A 406 17.22 2.72 -4.70
C LEU A 406 16.64 1.30 -4.80
N ILE A 407 16.94 0.57 -5.87
CA ILE A 407 16.39 -0.77 -6.14
C ILE A 407 17.38 -1.85 -5.73
N ASN A 408 16.89 -2.79 -4.92
CA ASN A 408 17.61 -3.99 -4.55
C ASN A 408 17.66 -4.99 -5.72
N ASP A 409 18.72 -5.82 -5.78
CA ASP A 409 18.99 -6.71 -6.91
C ASP A 409 17.95 -7.82 -7.17
N THR A 410 16.89 -7.90 -6.36
CA THR A 410 15.82 -8.89 -6.49
C THR A 410 14.75 -8.54 -7.53
N ASP A 411 14.59 -7.25 -7.88
CA ASP A 411 13.61 -6.82 -8.90
C ASP A 411 14.26 -6.63 -10.28
N GLN A 412 14.52 -7.76 -10.94
CA GLN A 412 15.23 -7.77 -12.23
C GLN A 412 14.50 -6.99 -13.34
N GLN A 413 13.17 -7.04 -13.37
CA GLN A 413 12.39 -6.37 -14.42
C GLN A 413 12.49 -4.84 -14.29
N MET A 414 12.34 -4.32 -13.08
CA MET A 414 12.46 -2.88 -12.86
C MET A 414 13.89 -2.38 -13.09
N MET A 415 14.91 -3.17 -12.72
CA MET A 415 16.31 -2.85 -13.04
C MET A 415 16.55 -2.76 -14.54
N ILE A 416 16.09 -3.75 -15.31
CA ILE A 416 16.21 -3.75 -16.78
C ILE A 416 15.54 -2.50 -17.37
N LYS A 417 14.34 -2.15 -16.89
CA LYS A 417 13.60 -0.97 -17.36
C LYS A 417 14.36 0.33 -17.10
N LEU A 418 14.85 0.54 -15.87
CA LEU A 418 15.60 1.74 -15.49
C LEU A 418 16.93 1.84 -16.23
N ASP A 419 17.69 0.74 -16.31
CA ASP A 419 18.98 0.72 -17.00
C ASP A 419 18.78 1.01 -18.50
N THR A 420 17.72 0.49 -19.10
CA THR A 420 17.37 0.76 -20.51
C THR A 420 17.12 2.25 -20.73
N GLN A 421 16.23 2.88 -19.94
CA GLN A 421 15.90 4.28 -20.12
C GLN A 421 17.05 5.24 -19.77
N LEU A 422 17.88 4.87 -18.78
CA LEU A 422 19.12 5.58 -18.47
C LEU A 422 20.07 5.57 -19.68
N ILE A 423 20.32 4.40 -20.26
CA ILE A 423 21.21 4.25 -21.42
C ILE A 423 20.70 5.06 -22.61
N ILE A 424 19.40 4.96 -22.93
CA ILE A 424 18.80 5.71 -24.03
C ILE A 424 18.90 7.22 -23.78
N SER A 425 18.62 7.68 -22.55
CA SER A 425 18.81 9.09 -22.17
C SER A 425 20.24 9.56 -22.43
N LEU A 426 21.25 8.76 -22.03
CA LEU A 426 22.66 9.10 -22.25
C LEU A 426 23.05 9.09 -23.73
N ILE A 427 22.50 8.18 -24.55
CA ILE A 427 22.73 8.16 -26.00
C ILE A 427 22.17 9.43 -26.64
N ARG A 428 20.91 9.78 -26.33
CA ARG A 428 20.24 10.96 -26.90
C ARG A 428 20.86 12.29 -26.43
N LEU A 429 21.38 12.32 -25.21
CA LEU A 429 22.22 13.42 -24.70
C LEU A 429 23.55 13.54 -25.45
N GLY A 430 24.04 12.45 -26.04
CA GLY A 430 25.34 12.36 -26.72
C GLY A 430 26.50 11.94 -25.82
N ASN A 431 26.25 11.55 -24.57
CA ASN A 431 27.26 10.98 -23.66
C ASN A 431 27.51 9.49 -24.00
N LEU A 432 28.08 9.26 -25.19
CA LEU A 432 28.34 7.91 -25.70
C LEU A 432 29.39 7.14 -24.89
N LYS A 433 30.25 7.83 -24.15
CA LYS A 433 31.29 7.18 -23.34
C LYS A 433 30.67 6.45 -22.14
N GLU A 434 29.81 7.13 -21.40
CA GLU A 434 29.10 6.53 -20.27
C GLU A 434 28.08 5.50 -20.77
N SER A 435 27.31 5.82 -21.82
CA SER A 435 26.31 4.88 -22.35
C SER A 435 26.93 3.57 -22.82
N ASN A 436 28.06 3.59 -23.56
CA ASN A 436 28.74 2.36 -23.98
C ASN A 436 29.27 1.53 -22.80
N THR A 437 29.71 2.19 -21.73
CA THR A 437 30.14 1.50 -20.50
C THR A 437 28.97 0.74 -19.86
N LEU A 438 27.80 1.39 -19.80
CA LEU A 438 26.58 0.78 -19.27
C LEU A 438 26.02 -0.30 -20.20
N ILE A 439 26.04 -0.12 -21.52
CA ILE A 439 25.64 -1.15 -22.50
C ILE A 439 26.49 -2.41 -22.34
N ASN A 440 27.81 -2.27 -22.19
CA ASN A 440 28.71 -3.40 -22.00
C ASN A 440 28.41 -4.16 -20.69
N ARG A 441 28.05 -3.43 -19.61
CA ARG A 441 27.61 -4.06 -18.36
C ARG A 441 26.27 -4.77 -18.54
N PHE A 442 25.30 -4.08 -19.15
CA PHE A 442 23.97 -4.60 -19.44
C PHE A 442 24.06 -5.89 -20.26
N GLY A 443 24.85 -5.94 -21.33
CA GLY A 443 25.03 -7.13 -22.16
C GLY A 443 25.71 -8.31 -21.46
N LYS A 444 26.51 -8.05 -20.41
CA LYS A 444 27.08 -9.12 -19.56
C LYS A 444 26.05 -9.68 -18.59
N SER A 445 25.24 -8.81 -17.98
CA SER A 445 24.23 -9.19 -16.98
C SER A 445 22.95 -9.73 -17.59
N TYR A 446 22.57 -9.26 -18.77
CA TYR A 446 21.28 -9.50 -19.44
C TYR A 446 21.50 -9.92 -20.90
N SER A 447 22.35 -10.91 -21.11
CA SER A 447 22.80 -11.32 -22.45
C SER A 447 21.68 -11.86 -23.35
N ASP A 448 20.58 -12.31 -22.75
CA ASP A 448 19.34 -12.80 -23.34
C ASP A 448 18.43 -11.67 -23.87
N GLN A 449 18.59 -10.44 -23.37
CA GLN A 449 17.80 -9.27 -23.74
C GLN A 449 18.23 -8.68 -25.09
N LYS A 450 18.26 -9.52 -26.14
CA LYS A 450 18.72 -9.17 -27.50
C LYS A 450 17.93 -8.03 -28.12
N ASN A 451 16.64 -7.93 -27.82
CA ASN A 451 15.79 -6.87 -28.36
C ASN A 451 16.19 -5.49 -27.83
N ILE A 452 16.47 -5.38 -26.53
CA ILE A 452 16.94 -4.14 -25.89
C ILE A 452 18.35 -3.79 -26.38
N LEU A 453 19.23 -4.77 -26.51
CA LEU A 453 20.56 -4.54 -27.08
C LEU A 453 20.51 -4.03 -28.53
N ALA A 454 19.56 -4.51 -29.33
CA ALA A 454 19.30 -3.98 -30.67
C ALA A 454 18.78 -2.53 -30.64
N GLN A 455 17.88 -2.22 -29.71
CA GLN A 455 17.38 -0.87 -29.48
C GLN A 455 18.52 0.12 -29.21
N PHE A 456 19.50 -0.24 -28.38
CA PHE A 456 20.65 0.62 -28.12
C PHE A 456 21.48 0.91 -29.38
N GLU A 457 21.66 -0.08 -30.27
CA GLU A 457 22.35 0.15 -31.54
C GLU A 457 21.53 1.05 -32.49
N ILE A 458 20.19 0.92 -32.52
CA ILE A 458 19.31 1.84 -33.26
C ILE A 458 19.47 3.26 -32.74
N GLU A 459 19.34 3.47 -31.42
CA GLU A 459 19.45 4.80 -30.80
C GLU A 459 20.82 5.44 -31.07
N GLN A 460 21.90 4.66 -31.04
CA GLN A 460 23.24 5.15 -31.40
C GLN A 460 23.34 5.47 -32.90
N GLY A 461 22.74 4.63 -33.75
CA GLY A 461 22.66 4.87 -35.19
C GLY A 461 21.93 6.19 -35.50
N ASP A 462 20.80 6.43 -34.82
CA ASP A 462 20.00 7.65 -34.98
C ASP A 462 20.75 8.87 -34.48
N TYR A 463 21.44 8.77 -33.34
CA TYR A 463 22.34 9.82 -32.86
C TYR A 463 23.37 10.21 -33.93
N TYR A 464 24.09 9.24 -34.51
CA TYR A 464 25.09 9.52 -35.54
C TYR A 464 24.48 10.07 -36.82
N ARG A 465 23.31 9.57 -37.23
CA ARG A 465 22.57 10.04 -38.41
C ARG A 465 22.16 11.51 -38.25
N LEU A 466 21.67 11.90 -37.08
CA LEU A 466 21.33 13.30 -36.75
C LEU A 466 22.57 14.20 -36.75
N LYS A 467 23.73 13.68 -36.33
CA LYS A 467 25.03 14.36 -36.46
C LYS A 467 25.62 14.33 -37.88
N LYS A 468 24.90 13.74 -38.84
CA LYS A 468 25.31 13.54 -40.24
C LYS A 468 26.56 12.66 -40.41
N ASP A 469 26.96 11.91 -39.38
CA ASP A 469 27.98 10.86 -39.49
C ASP A 469 27.32 9.58 -40.01
N TYR A 470 27.07 9.58 -41.31
CA TYR A 470 26.38 8.46 -41.97
C TYR A 470 27.19 7.17 -41.96
N ASN A 471 28.52 7.25 -41.86
CA ASN A 471 29.38 6.06 -41.79
C ASN A 471 29.24 5.35 -40.44
N ALA A 472 29.31 6.10 -39.34
CA ALA A 472 29.09 5.56 -38.00
C ALA A 472 27.65 5.06 -37.84
N ALA A 473 26.66 5.83 -38.30
CA ALA A 473 25.25 5.46 -38.26
C ALA A 473 24.98 4.14 -38.98
N ARG A 474 25.45 4.02 -40.23
CA ARG A 474 25.30 2.81 -41.03
C ARG A 474 25.97 1.60 -40.38
N LYS A 475 27.15 1.77 -39.77
CA LYS A 475 27.81 0.70 -39.02
C LYS A 475 26.93 0.16 -37.88
N LYS A 476 26.25 1.06 -37.15
CA LYS A 476 25.34 0.71 -36.05
C LYS A 476 24.12 -0.06 -36.54
N TYR A 477 23.45 0.41 -37.58
CA TYR A 477 22.31 -0.31 -38.17
C TYR A 477 22.70 -1.69 -38.73
N TYR A 478 23.87 -1.82 -39.37
CA TYR A 478 24.35 -3.14 -39.80
C TYR A 478 24.66 -4.08 -38.63
N GLN A 479 25.07 -3.57 -37.47
CA GLN A 479 25.26 -4.39 -36.27
C GLN A 479 23.94 -5.02 -35.82
N VAL A 480 22.81 -4.30 -35.93
CA VAL A 480 21.47 -4.85 -35.66
C VAL A 480 21.19 -6.04 -36.58
N LYS A 481 21.33 -5.86 -37.89
CA LYS A 481 21.10 -6.92 -38.87
C LYS A 481 22.03 -8.12 -38.71
N LYS A 482 23.27 -7.90 -38.25
CA LYS A 482 24.26 -8.97 -38.10
C LYS A 482 24.05 -9.77 -36.82
N ASN A 483 23.88 -9.07 -35.70
CA ASN A 483 23.96 -9.66 -34.35
C ASN A 483 22.58 -9.90 -33.72
N TYR A 484 21.53 -9.22 -34.18
CA TYR A 484 20.19 -9.23 -33.59
C TYR A 484 19.10 -9.51 -34.64
N LYS A 485 19.32 -10.54 -35.47
CA LYS A 485 18.47 -10.90 -36.62
C LYS A 485 16.99 -11.17 -36.30
N SER A 486 16.66 -11.50 -35.06
CA SER A 486 15.30 -11.78 -34.60
C SER A 486 14.71 -10.65 -33.74
N SER A 487 15.38 -9.49 -33.67
CA SER A 487 14.87 -8.34 -32.92
C SER A 487 13.78 -7.62 -33.70
N ASP A 488 12.94 -6.88 -32.98
CA ASP A 488 11.87 -6.03 -33.52
C ASP A 488 12.43 -4.75 -34.18
N TYR A 489 13.75 -4.62 -34.31
CA TYR A 489 14.45 -3.44 -34.80
C TYR A 489 15.19 -3.67 -36.13
N VAL A 490 15.07 -4.86 -36.73
CA VAL A 490 15.77 -5.18 -37.98
C VAL A 490 15.20 -4.39 -39.16
N ASP A 491 13.89 -4.20 -39.17
CA ASP A 491 13.15 -3.34 -40.11
C ASP A 491 13.49 -1.85 -39.90
N ASP A 492 13.57 -1.38 -38.65
CA ASP A 492 14.09 -0.04 -38.31
C ASP A 492 15.50 0.18 -38.87
N ALA A 493 16.39 -0.80 -38.70
CA ALA A 493 17.74 -0.75 -39.24
C ALA A 493 17.75 -0.68 -40.78
N ASP A 494 16.97 -1.51 -41.47
CA ASP A 494 16.90 -1.51 -42.93
C ASP A 494 16.33 -0.19 -43.47
N TYR A 495 15.26 0.32 -42.87
CA TYR A 495 14.68 1.60 -43.27
C TYR A 495 15.67 2.75 -43.07
N ASN A 496 16.35 2.81 -41.91
CA ASN A 496 17.33 3.84 -41.65
C ASN A 496 18.58 3.75 -42.55
N ILE A 497 19.03 2.56 -42.93
CA ILE A 497 20.09 2.38 -43.93
C ILE A 497 19.63 2.90 -45.30
N ALA A 498 18.40 2.59 -45.71
CA ALA A 498 17.83 3.12 -46.95
C ALA A 498 17.76 4.65 -46.95
N LEU A 499 17.33 5.26 -45.84
CA LEU A 499 17.32 6.73 -45.69
C LEU A 499 18.72 7.33 -45.80
N ILE A 500 19.75 6.67 -45.25
CA ILE A 500 21.14 7.10 -45.42
C ILE A 500 21.54 7.05 -46.90
N HIS A 501 21.24 5.97 -47.61
CA HIS A 501 21.54 5.86 -49.04
C HIS A 501 20.82 6.93 -49.87
N LEU A 502 19.55 7.22 -49.57
CA LEU A 502 18.81 8.32 -50.19
C LEU A 502 19.48 9.67 -49.95
N THR A 503 19.92 9.92 -48.72
CA THR A 503 20.59 11.17 -48.33
C THR A 503 21.94 11.34 -49.04
N LEU A 504 22.65 10.23 -49.30
CA LEU A 504 23.89 10.21 -50.05
C LEU A 504 23.69 10.13 -51.58
N ASN A 505 22.44 10.20 -52.05
CA ASN A 505 22.05 10.05 -53.46
C ASN A 505 22.48 8.70 -54.08
N GLU A 506 22.68 7.68 -53.26
CA GLU A 506 22.97 6.30 -53.66
C GLU A 506 21.64 5.55 -53.95
N ASN A 507 20.87 6.07 -54.91
CA ASN A 507 19.48 5.69 -55.15
C ASN A 507 19.30 4.19 -55.49
N GLU A 508 20.27 3.57 -56.18
CA GLU A 508 20.21 2.14 -56.53
C GLU A 508 20.21 1.24 -55.28
N LYS A 509 21.06 1.54 -54.30
CA LYS A 509 21.13 0.78 -53.05
C LYS A 509 19.90 1.01 -52.18
N ALA A 510 19.43 2.26 -52.12
CA ALA A 510 18.18 2.57 -51.43
C ALA A 510 16.99 1.82 -52.05
N PHE A 511 16.93 1.77 -53.38
CA PHE A 511 15.90 1.04 -54.11
C PHE A 511 15.91 -0.47 -53.80
N GLU A 512 17.08 -1.10 -53.78
CA GLU A 512 17.22 -2.53 -53.45
C GLU A 512 16.63 -2.85 -52.07
N ILE A 513 16.93 -2.02 -51.06
CA ILE A 513 16.43 -2.21 -49.69
C ILE A 513 14.92 -1.97 -49.63
N LEU A 514 14.46 -0.83 -50.18
CA LEU A 514 13.05 -0.42 -50.09
C LEU A 514 12.10 -1.33 -50.89
N SER A 515 12.51 -1.80 -52.07
CA SER A 515 11.71 -2.70 -52.91
C SER A 515 11.50 -4.08 -52.27
N ASN A 516 12.44 -4.53 -51.45
CA ASN A 516 12.32 -5.78 -50.69
C ASN A 516 11.64 -5.57 -49.32
N PHE A 517 11.45 -4.33 -48.87
CA PHE A 517 10.89 -4.03 -47.55
C PHE A 517 9.49 -4.61 -47.37
N TYR A 518 8.61 -4.48 -48.36
CA TYR A 518 7.26 -5.06 -48.32
C TYR A 518 7.28 -6.59 -48.18
N LYS A 519 8.20 -7.26 -48.89
CA LYS A 519 8.32 -8.73 -48.86
C LYS A 519 8.87 -9.22 -47.52
N ASN A 520 9.85 -8.51 -46.97
CA ASN A 520 10.55 -8.90 -45.76
C ASN A 520 9.79 -8.50 -44.48
N TYR A 521 9.05 -7.38 -44.52
CA TYR A 521 8.49 -6.70 -43.35
C TYR A 521 7.04 -6.25 -43.57
N SER A 522 6.19 -7.14 -44.08
CA SER A 522 4.78 -6.83 -44.42
C SER A 522 3.92 -6.34 -43.25
N LYS A 523 4.34 -6.57 -42.00
CA LYS A 523 3.65 -6.15 -40.77
C LYS A 523 4.35 -5.01 -40.02
N SER A 524 5.45 -4.46 -40.57
CA SER A 524 6.23 -3.42 -39.90
C SER A 524 5.47 -2.09 -39.84
N ASP A 525 5.55 -1.39 -38.71
CA ASP A 525 5.02 -0.03 -38.57
C ASP A 525 5.81 1.00 -39.42
N LYS A 526 7.00 0.63 -39.93
CA LYS A 526 7.79 1.44 -40.88
C LYS A 526 7.39 1.22 -42.33
N LEU A 527 6.56 0.20 -42.63
CA LEU A 527 6.19 -0.12 -44.00
C LEU A 527 5.57 1.07 -44.76
N PRO A 528 4.64 1.86 -44.20
CA PRO A 528 4.15 3.07 -44.87
C PRO A 528 5.26 4.06 -45.22
N ALA A 529 6.24 4.23 -44.35
CA ALA A 529 7.34 5.17 -44.55
C ALA A 529 8.32 4.68 -45.63
N ALA A 530 8.60 3.38 -45.64
CA ALA A 530 9.39 2.72 -46.68
C ALA A 530 8.71 2.81 -48.05
N LEU A 531 7.40 2.55 -48.13
CA LEU A 531 6.62 2.69 -49.36
C LEU A 531 6.54 4.13 -49.85
N ASN A 532 6.39 5.11 -48.96
CA ASN A 532 6.46 6.53 -49.32
C ASN A 532 7.83 6.90 -49.92
N SER A 533 8.91 6.41 -49.30
CA SER A 533 10.27 6.63 -49.78
C SER A 533 10.50 5.97 -51.15
N LEU A 534 9.98 4.76 -51.35
CA LEU A 534 10.04 4.05 -52.63
C LEU A 534 9.21 4.75 -53.72
N GLY A 535 8.01 5.21 -53.38
CA GLY A 535 7.17 6.03 -54.27
C GLY A 535 7.89 7.31 -54.70
N THR A 536 8.57 7.97 -53.78
CA THR A 536 9.39 9.15 -54.08
C THR A 536 10.56 8.85 -55.02
N LEU A 537 11.22 7.69 -54.87
CA LEU A 537 12.25 7.23 -55.82
C LEU A 537 11.68 7.00 -57.22
N TYR A 538 10.52 6.34 -57.33
CA TYR A 538 9.84 6.13 -58.61
C TYR A 538 9.38 7.44 -59.25
N TYR A 539 8.86 8.37 -58.45
CA TYR A 539 8.49 9.72 -58.89
C TYR A 539 9.70 10.45 -59.48
N ARG A 540 10.85 10.43 -58.80
CA ARG A 540 12.10 11.04 -59.29
C ARG A 540 12.67 10.34 -60.53
N SER A 541 12.27 9.09 -60.77
CA SER A 541 12.63 8.31 -61.96
C SER A 541 11.58 8.41 -63.07
N GLU A 542 10.62 9.35 -62.95
CA GLU A 542 9.52 9.60 -63.88
C GLU A 542 8.56 8.41 -64.10
N LYS A 543 8.61 7.41 -63.22
CA LYS A 543 7.71 6.25 -63.22
C LYS A 543 6.49 6.53 -62.35
N TYR A 544 5.68 7.49 -62.79
CA TYR A 544 4.60 8.07 -61.99
C TYR A 544 3.48 7.09 -61.65
N ASP A 545 3.17 6.17 -62.56
CA ASP A 545 2.19 5.09 -62.36
C ASP A 545 2.56 4.19 -61.17
N VAL A 546 3.83 3.78 -61.10
CA VAL A 546 4.35 2.97 -60.00
C VAL A 546 4.43 3.81 -58.72
N ALA A 547 4.83 5.08 -58.80
CA ALA A 547 4.88 5.99 -57.66
C ALA A 547 3.50 6.14 -56.99
N ILE A 548 2.45 6.38 -57.78
CA ILE A 548 1.06 6.46 -57.33
C ILE A 548 0.65 5.17 -56.60
N SER A 549 0.99 4.01 -57.15
CA SER A 549 0.70 2.72 -56.52
C SER A 549 1.38 2.58 -55.15
N MET A 550 2.65 2.97 -55.04
CA MET A 550 3.38 2.92 -53.76
C MET A 550 2.80 3.88 -52.72
N PHE A 551 2.47 5.11 -53.09
CA PHE A 551 1.82 6.06 -52.17
C PHE A 551 0.45 5.58 -51.70
N LYS A 552 -0.37 5.05 -52.60
CA LYS A 552 -1.66 4.45 -52.23
C LYS A 552 -1.49 3.29 -51.24
N ASN A 553 -0.55 2.39 -51.52
CA ASN A 553 -0.26 1.27 -50.63
C ASN A 553 0.23 1.77 -49.27
N ALA A 554 1.05 2.83 -49.24
CA ALA A 554 1.50 3.43 -47.99
C ALA A 554 0.34 3.96 -47.14
N LEU A 555 -0.70 4.52 -47.75
CA LEU A 555 -1.89 5.04 -47.04
C LEU A 555 -2.74 3.92 -46.40
N THR A 556 -2.76 2.71 -46.97
CA THR A 556 -3.66 1.64 -46.49
C THR A 556 -3.42 1.21 -45.04
N SER A 557 -2.19 1.35 -44.54
CA SER A 557 -1.78 0.95 -43.19
C SER A 557 -1.12 2.08 -42.39
N CYS A 558 -1.19 3.33 -42.88
CA CYS A 558 -0.59 4.48 -42.19
C CYS A 558 -1.42 4.89 -40.97
N LYS A 559 -0.80 4.86 -39.78
CA LYS A 559 -1.40 5.35 -38.53
C LYS A 559 -0.81 6.69 -38.07
N ASN A 560 0.34 7.08 -38.64
CA ASN A 560 1.05 8.29 -38.25
C ASN A 560 0.52 9.49 -39.05
N ILE A 561 -0.09 10.45 -38.37
CA ILE A 561 -0.73 11.65 -38.94
C ILE A 561 0.24 12.49 -39.77
N GLU A 562 1.47 12.71 -39.30
CA GLU A 562 2.48 13.49 -40.00
C GLU A 562 2.94 12.78 -41.29
N LEU A 563 3.14 11.47 -41.23
CA LEU A 563 3.52 10.66 -42.38
C LEU A 563 2.37 10.58 -43.39
N GLU A 564 1.14 10.39 -42.93
CA GLU A 564 -0.04 10.36 -43.79
C GLU A 564 -0.20 11.68 -44.55
N ARG A 565 0.02 12.80 -43.86
CA ARG A 565 0.05 14.14 -44.47
C ARG A 565 1.11 14.21 -45.58
N SER A 566 2.32 13.77 -45.31
CA SER A 566 3.40 13.72 -46.33
C SER A 566 3.05 12.83 -47.52
N ILE A 567 2.47 11.64 -47.29
CA ILE A 567 2.10 10.72 -48.37
C ILE A 567 1.00 11.32 -49.25
N LEU A 568 -0.03 11.92 -48.64
CA LEU A 568 -1.11 12.57 -49.40
C LEU A 568 -0.58 13.74 -50.23
N SER A 569 0.31 14.57 -49.69
CA SER A 569 0.96 15.64 -50.46
C SER A 569 1.74 15.10 -51.65
N ASN A 570 2.54 14.04 -51.48
CA ASN A 570 3.27 13.39 -52.57
C ASN A 570 2.32 12.82 -53.64
N LEU A 571 1.20 12.22 -53.23
CA LEU A 571 0.20 11.66 -54.12
C LEU A 571 -0.54 12.75 -54.92
N ILE A 572 -0.95 13.84 -54.27
CA ILE A 572 -1.59 15.00 -54.92
C ILE A 572 -0.65 15.61 -55.95
N GLN A 573 0.62 15.82 -55.58
CA GLN A 573 1.63 16.33 -56.50
C GLN A 573 1.79 15.42 -57.72
N THR A 574 1.86 14.10 -57.50
CA THR A 574 2.00 13.14 -58.60
C THR A 574 0.77 13.11 -59.51
N TYR A 575 -0.44 13.23 -58.94
CA TYR A 575 -1.67 13.30 -59.73
C TYR A 575 -1.79 14.58 -60.56
N THR A 576 -1.41 15.71 -59.97
CA THR A 576 -1.39 17.01 -60.64
C THR A 576 -0.42 16.98 -61.82
N LEU A 577 0.79 16.45 -61.61
CA LEU A 577 1.82 16.34 -62.66
C LEU A 577 1.40 15.42 -63.82
N THR A 578 0.66 14.34 -63.52
CA THR A 578 0.16 13.38 -64.53
C THR A 578 -1.21 13.76 -65.11
N SER A 579 -1.75 14.93 -64.76
CA SER A 579 -3.07 15.41 -65.22
C SER A 579 -4.25 14.48 -64.86
N PHE A 580 -4.12 13.66 -63.80
CA PHE A 580 -5.23 12.88 -63.25
C PHE A 580 -6.09 13.74 -62.32
N TRP A 581 -6.77 14.73 -62.90
CA TRP A 581 -7.45 15.81 -62.19
C TRP A 581 -8.58 15.34 -61.26
N ASP A 582 -9.36 14.33 -61.63
CA ASP A 582 -10.38 13.75 -60.74
C ASP A 582 -9.77 13.20 -59.44
N ALA A 583 -8.67 12.46 -59.57
CA ALA A 583 -7.98 11.86 -58.43
C ALA A 583 -7.22 12.91 -57.60
N ALA A 584 -6.60 13.90 -58.26
CA ALA A 584 -5.97 15.04 -57.62
C ALA A 584 -6.99 15.81 -56.76
N GLN A 585 -8.17 16.11 -57.32
CA GLN A 585 -9.23 16.82 -56.62
C GLN A 585 -9.72 16.05 -55.40
N GLY A 586 -10.04 14.76 -55.56
CA GLY A 586 -10.54 13.93 -54.46
C GLY A 586 -9.52 13.81 -53.32
N THR A 587 -8.25 13.59 -53.66
CA THR A 587 -7.18 13.44 -52.67
C THR A 587 -6.87 14.77 -51.97
N ALA A 588 -6.92 15.89 -52.68
CA ALA A 588 -6.74 17.23 -52.11
C ALA A 588 -7.88 17.61 -51.15
N ARG A 589 -9.14 17.25 -51.46
CA ARG A 589 -10.25 17.42 -50.51
C ARG A 589 -10.04 16.62 -49.23
N GLN A 590 -9.68 15.34 -49.37
CA GLN A 590 -9.37 14.48 -48.23
C GLN A 590 -8.28 15.10 -47.34
N TYR A 591 -7.23 15.67 -47.95
CA TYR A 591 -6.17 16.36 -47.22
C TYR A 591 -6.69 17.55 -46.42
N VAL A 592 -7.42 18.46 -47.06
CA VAL A 592 -7.92 19.70 -46.44
C VAL A 592 -8.92 19.41 -45.32
N GLU A 593 -9.79 18.41 -45.51
CA GLU A 593 -10.74 17.97 -44.48
C GLU A 593 -10.04 17.35 -43.27
N LYS A 594 -8.99 16.56 -43.52
CA LYS A 594 -8.30 15.83 -42.46
C LYS A 594 -7.28 16.69 -41.69
N PHE A 595 -6.69 17.69 -42.34
CA PHE A 595 -5.67 18.55 -41.76
C PHE A 595 -6.04 20.03 -41.89
N PRO A 596 -7.15 20.51 -41.30
CA PRO A 596 -7.67 21.86 -41.54
C PRO A 596 -6.70 22.99 -41.17
N ASP A 597 -5.77 22.73 -40.25
CA ASP A 597 -4.78 23.70 -39.77
C ASP A 597 -3.39 23.54 -40.43
N ALA A 598 -3.26 22.70 -41.47
CA ALA A 598 -1.98 22.51 -42.15
C ALA A 598 -1.55 23.80 -42.89
N PRO A 599 -0.27 24.21 -42.79
CA PRO A 599 0.19 25.48 -43.36
C PRO A 599 0.13 25.53 -44.89
N ASP A 600 0.14 24.36 -45.55
CA ASP A 600 0.08 24.22 -47.01
C ASP A 600 -1.33 23.86 -47.52
N ASN A 601 -2.37 24.08 -46.70
CA ASN A 601 -3.75 23.80 -47.08
C ASN A 601 -4.23 24.65 -48.26
N LEU A 602 -3.84 25.91 -48.30
CA LEU A 602 -4.22 26.80 -49.39
C LEU A 602 -3.68 26.27 -50.73
N ASP A 603 -2.48 25.70 -50.76
CA ASP A 603 -1.91 25.06 -51.96
C ASP A 603 -2.78 23.89 -52.43
N LYS A 604 -3.31 23.08 -51.50
CA LYS A 604 -4.20 21.96 -51.85
C LYS A 604 -5.58 22.46 -52.31
N LYS A 605 -6.08 23.57 -51.76
CA LYS A 605 -7.30 24.24 -52.24
C LYS A 605 -7.11 24.79 -53.65
N ILE A 606 -5.94 25.36 -53.97
CA ILE A 606 -5.61 25.79 -55.34
C ILE A 606 -5.61 24.59 -56.29
N VAL A 607 -5.07 23.43 -55.88
CA VAL A 607 -5.14 22.19 -56.68
C VAL A 607 -6.59 21.76 -56.95
N ILE A 608 -7.50 21.89 -55.98
CA ILE A 608 -8.94 21.60 -56.18
C ILE A 608 -9.54 22.52 -57.26
N ALA A 609 -9.19 23.81 -57.24
CA ALA A 609 -9.62 24.78 -58.24
C ALA A 609 -9.05 24.46 -59.63
N GLN A 610 -7.75 24.18 -59.73
CA GLN A 610 -7.11 23.76 -60.97
C GLN A 610 -7.75 22.49 -61.54
N ALA A 611 -8.10 21.53 -60.68
CA ALA A 611 -8.81 20.34 -61.12
C ALA A 611 -10.21 20.67 -61.67
N TYR A 612 -10.97 21.57 -61.05
CA TYR A 612 -12.26 22.01 -61.60
C TYR A 612 -12.11 22.63 -63.00
N ILE A 613 -11.08 23.47 -63.22
CA ILE A 613 -10.79 24.09 -64.51
C ILE A 613 -10.48 23.02 -65.56
N ASN A 614 -9.58 22.08 -65.25
CA ASN A 614 -9.15 21.04 -66.19
C ASN A 614 -10.24 19.98 -66.46
N LEU A 615 -11.24 19.85 -65.58
CA LEU A 615 -12.42 19.00 -65.77
C LEU A 615 -13.59 19.74 -66.46
N ASN A 616 -13.36 20.96 -66.97
CA ASN A 616 -14.36 21.84 -67.61
C ASN A 616 -15.55 22.22 -66.70
N GLN A 617 -15.34 22.23 -65.39
CA GLN A 617 -16.34 22.63 -64.39
C GLN A 617 -16.11 24.09 -63.95
N PHE A 618 -16.17 25.01 -64.91
CA PHE A 618 -15.75 26.41 -64.70
C PHE A 618 -16.59 27.16 -63.66
N ASP A 619 -17.90 26.93 -63.60
CA ASP A 619 -18.76 27.57 -62.60
C ASP A 619 -18.34 27.18 -61.17
N ASN A 620 -18.08 25.88 -60.95
CA ASN A 620 -17.58 25.38 -59.68
C ASN A 620 -16.18 25.93 -59.36
N ALA A 621 -15.31 26.06 -60.36
CA ALA A 621 -13.97 26.63 -60.19
C ALA A 621 -14.06 28.08 -59.69
N ILE A 622 -14.86 28.93 -60.35
CA ILE A 622 -15.02 30.34 -60.00
C ILE A 622 -15.64 30.50 -58.61
N GLU A 623 -16.70 29.75 -58.30
CA GLU A 623 -17.34 29.79 -56.98
C GLU A 623 -16.33 29.41 -55.89
N TYR A 624 -15.57 28.33 -56.11
CA TYR A 624 -14.57 27.85 -55.16
C TYR A 624 -13.40 28.82 -54.99
N LEU A 625 -12.85 29.36 -56.10
CA LEU A 625 -11.75 30.33 -56.09
C LEU A 625 -12.14 31.62 -55.36
N ARG A 626 -13.36 32.14 -55.58
CA ARG A 626 -13.89 33.30 -54.85
C ARG A 626 -13.95 33.07 -53.35
N LYS A 627 -14.31 31.85 -52.92
CA LYS A 627 -14.34 31.49 -51.50
C LYS A 627 -12.95 31.49 -50.89
N ILE A 628 -11.98 30.84 -51.53
CA ILE A 628 -10.63 30.68 -50.98
C ILE A 628 -9.76 31.94 -51.14
N LYS A 629 -10.14 32.89 -52.01
CA LYS A 629 -9.44 34.16 -52.18
C LYS A 629 -9.28 34.93 -50.85
N TYR A 630 -10.29 34.91 -49.99
CA TYR A 630 -10.24 35.60 -48.69
C TYR A 630 -9.28 34.94 -47.68
N GLU A 631 -8.83 33.73 -47.97
CA GLU A 631 -7.82 33.01 -47.19
C GLU A 631 -6.40 33.20 -47.77
N ALA A 632 -6.26 33.86 -48.91
CA ALA A 632 -5.01 33.96 -49.64
C ALA A 632 -4.01 34.93 -48.99
N ASP A 633 -2.75 34.53 -48.95
CA ASP A 633 -1.65 35.44 -48.65
C ASP A 633 -1.25 36.25 -49.90
N SER A 634 -0.35 37.22 -49.71
CA SER A 634 0.12 38.10 -50.79
C SER A 634 0.84 37.37 -51.93
N GLU A 635 1.33 36.14 -51.71
CA GLU A 635 2.01 35.36 -52.73
C GLU A 635 1.02 34.59 -53.62
N ARG A 636 -0.07 34.09 -53.04
CA ARG A 636 -1.04 33.20 -53.71
C ARG A 636 -2.28 33.93 -54.22
N GLU A 637 -2.58 35.13 -53.70
CA GLU A 637 -3.71 35.95 -54.17
C GLU A 637 -3.64 36.24 -55.69
N PRO A 638 -2.48 36.63 -56.28
CA PRO A 638 -2.39 36.85 -57.72
C PRO A 638 -2.70 35.60 -58.56
N GLU A 639 -2.27 34.42 -58.10
CA GLU A 639 -2.53 33.15 -58.77
C GLU A 639 -4.03 32.82 -58.74
N ILE A 640 -4.67 32.95 -57.58
CA ILE A 640 -6.13 32.74 -57.43
C ILE A 640 -6.90 33.72 -58.31
N GLN A 641 -6.47 34.99 -58.36
CA GLN A 641 -7.10 36.02 -59.18
C GLN A 641 -6.92 35.81 -60.68
N TYR A 642 -5.82 35.20 -61.11
CA TYR A 642 -5.57 34.83 -62.51
C TYR A 642 -6.54 33.75 -63.01
N TYR A 643 -6.96 32.84 -62.12
CA TYR A 643 -7.86 31.73 -62.46
C TYR A 643 -9.37 32.07 -62.36
N ILE A 644 -9.73 33.24 -61.81
CA ILE A 644 -11.11 33.79 -61.78
C ILE A 644 -11.33 34.62 -63.03
#